data_AF-A0A6A4S7P5-F1
#
_entry.id   AF-A0A6A4S7P5-F1
#
_cell.length_a   1.000
_cell.length_b   1.000
_cell.length_c   1.000
_cell.angle_alpha   90.00
_cell.angle_beta   90.00
_cell.angle_gamma   90.00
#
_symmetry.space_group_name_H-M   'P 1'
#
loop_
_entity.id
_entity.type
_entity.pdbx_description
1 polymer ?
#
loop_
_entity_poly.entity_id
_entity_poly.type
_entity_poly.pdbx_seq_one_letter_code
_entity_poly.pdbx_strand_id
1 'polypeptide(L)'
;MLLENENVPAMERLAQHELNLDVEGQKGLDAMVEQEATRVREEIEWEILAKRFLRDVLKRQCWDSLKVKSRSVKGFHCEHEVKNYPLKERTEKEVEEIHRVQNMRKIEMAAITLLKSANEEEQDEEDLTTESDVVTGSFSAQFGYSNPYIYDQFSVRTTEQKINQIILLQDVIHRIKTAFNAEFDAVHRQKVQELNHVRERNRHIREILLELDMRQELWEPSLTNSEWPERLFTVDDSEIKAEKYLSPEQREEEERKELEEQKHLAAKGDNFMKKGLDDMMDGLLEVKKEEILKMEITQPEFALTKPDSHWSEEEKKVYKLYEKKTKDLSEKKEKYKKEKLKITSLVYSMNLEEEMRSRELELKLKLERTLAYKDELMEEVKRHEEEVEMFLETYDTVVAEDKVNVKAFTLAKIQKLLQKRRVEKEAAQQEIKNLSDELKSLHKEKNRFLMDIMVQVIVKQGQVYTTDETADFPEYVLLHKGVVEDLNKTIRMLGGQNIASMVQRKDFRKNTFLLEWEHKHRRMQIEDLNNKARDIRRLHLSEEQQDYLNNSDQKSRVSTQVSILEKTIVYQEKAHLHNLQHYKNKIEEFTKQATMKEEINTVSEQQLPNMQVTVAERRHIFETTVKSQAASEGRHREIVQKKNLEDFAKAQAEELILLWAEVERLRMKNFPSLDHLKQLSKENL
;
A
#
# COMPACT_ATOMS: atom_id res chain seq x y z
N MET A 1 -53.56 -28.51 -39.84
CA MET A 1 -52.45 -29.49 -39.77
C MET A 1 -51.76 -29.52 -38.42
N LEU A 2 -50.99 -28.51 -37.99
CA LEU A 2 -50.26 -28.56 -36.68
C LEU A 2 -51.21 -28.70 -35.46
N LEU A 3 -52.23 -27.86 -35.37
CA LEU A 3 -53.26 -27.91 -34.31
C LEU A 3 -54.14 -29.18 -34.37
N GLU A 4 -54.25 -29.82 -35.54
CA GLU A 4 -55.00 -31.07 -35.71
C GLU A 4 -54.14 -32.27 -35.28
N ASN A 5 -52.83 -32.22 -35.54
CA ASN A 5 -51.84 -33.23 -35.15
C ASN A 5 -51.55 -33.21 -33.63
N GLU A 6 -51.75 -32.09 -32.96
CA GLU A 6 -51.68 -32.03 -31.49
C GLU A 6 -52.83 -32.77 -30.80
N ASN A 7 -53.99 -32.88 -31.47
CA ASN A 7 -55.20 -33.49 -30.92
C ASN A 7 -55.35 -35.00 -31.19
N VAL A 8 -54.44 -35.62 -31.94
CA VAL A 8 -54.39 -37.08 -32.14
C VAL A 8 -53.57 -37.80 -31.05
N PRO A 9 -53.86 -39.09 -30.77
CA PRO A 9 -53.11 -39.90 -29.80
C PRO A 9 -51.60 -39.91 -30.10
N ALA A 10 -50.75 -40.00 -29.07
CA ALA A 10 -49.28 -39.90 -29.21
C ALA A 10 -48.65 -40.90 -30.20
N MET A 11 -49.34 -42.00 -30.52
CA MET A 11 -48.90 -43.02 -31.48
C MET A 11 -49.17 -42.66 -32.95
N GLU A 12 -50.12 -41.73 -33.20
CA GLU A 12 -50.52 -41.27 -34.54
C GLU A 12 -50.08 -39.82 -34.82
N ARG A 13 -49.48 -39.16 -33.83
CA ARG A 13 -48.93 -37.80 -33.96
C ARG A 13 -47.71 -37.82 -34.87
N LEU A 14 -47.83 -37.23 -36.05
CA LEU A 14 -46.72 -37.07 -37.00
C LEU A 14 -45.66 -36.14 -36.41
N ALA A 15 -44.40 -36.40 -36.74
CA ALA A 15 -43.31 -35.53 -36.28
C ALA A 15 -43.34 -34.18 -37.02
N GLN A 16 -42.89 -33.09 -36.39
CA GLN A 16 -42.98 -31.73 -36.97
C GLN A 16 -42.32 -31.60 -38.35
N HIS A 17 -41.29 -32.40 -38.64
CA HIS A 17 -40.61 -32.43 -39.95
C HIS A 17 -41.44 -33.10 -41.05
N GLU A 18 -42.39 -33.99 -40.71
CA GLU A 18 -43.27 -34.69 -41.67
C GLU A 18 -44.47 -33.83 -42.10
N LEU A 19 -44.78 -32.78 -41.33
CA LEU A 19 -45.82 -31.80 -41.64
C LEU A 19 -45.29 -30.59 -42.44
N ASN A 20 -43.99 -30.54 -42.71
CA ASN A 20 -43.40 -29.40 -43.39
C ASN A 20 -43.55 -29.51 -44.91
N LEU A 21 -44.36 -28.62 -45.50
CA LEU A 21 -44.71 -28.65 -46.92
C LEU A 21 -43.63 -27.99 -47.81
N ASP A 22 -42.72 -27.19 -47.23
CA ASP A 22 -41.65 -26.50 -47.95
C ASP A 22 -40.26 -26.87 -47.39
N VAL A 23 -39.81 -28.06 -47.77
CA VAL A 23 -38.53 -28.62 -47.33
C VAL A 23 -37.34 -27.84 -47.93
N GLU A 24 -37.49 -27.27 -49.13
CA GLU A 24 -36.43 -26.50 -49.79
C GLU A 24 -36.27 -25.11 -49.16
N GLY A 25 -37.38 -24.41 -48.90
CA GLY A 25 -37.38 -23.14 -48.18
C GLY A 25 -36.82 -23.28 -46.75
N GLN A 26 -37.21 -24.34 -46.03
CA GLN A 26 -36.65 -24.62 -44.69
C GLN A 26 -35.13 -24.86 -44.75
N LYS A 27 -34.64 -25.70 -45.68
CA LYS A 27 -33.21 -25.94 -45.85
C LYS A 27 -32.44 -24.66 -46.19
N GLY A 28 -33.02 -23.76 -46.97
CA GLY A 28 -32.45 -22.44 -47.27
C GLY A 28 -32.34 -21.56 -46.02
N LEU A 29 -33.40 -21.51 -45.21
CA LEU A 29 -33.43 -20.80 -43.93
C LEU A 29 -32.42 -21.37 -42.92
N ASP A 30 -32.36 -22.70 -42.78
CA ASP A 30 -31.40 -23.38 -41.89
C ASP A 30 -29.96 -23.10 -42.33
N ALA A 31 -29.67 -23.10 -43.63
CA ALA A 31 -28.36 -22.74 -44.16
C ALA A 31 -28.01 -21.27 -43.90
N MET A 32 -28.97 -20.35 -44.01
CA MET A 32 -28.75 -18.94 -43.65
C MET A 32 -28.50 -18.77 -42.14
N VAL A 33 -29.24 -19.49 -41.29
CA VAL A 33 -29.06 -19.47 -39.82
C VAL A 33 -27.70 -20.05 -39.44
N GLU A 34 -27.29 -21.18 -40.04
CA GLU A 34 -25.98 -21.78 -39.77
C GLU A 34 -24.85 -20.87 -40.26
N GLN A 35 -24.99 -20.25 -41.45
CA GLN A 35 -24.02 -19.28 -41.95
C GLN A 35 -23.89 -18.07 -41.02
N GLU A 36 -25.02 -17.53 -40.53
CA GLU A 36 -25.02 -16.43 -39.58
C GLU A 36 -24.43 -16.85 -38.22
N ALA A 37 -24.74 -18.07 -37.75
CA ALA A 37 -24.17 -18.63 -36.52
C ALA A 37 -22.65 -18.83 -36.63
N THR A 38 -22.15 -19.32 -37.77
CA THR A 38 -20.69 -19.43 -38.03
C THR A 38 -20.02 -18.06 -38.02
N ARG A 39 -20.63 -17.06 -38.65
CA ARG A 39 -20.12 -15.68 -38.64
C ARG A 39 -20.01 -15.13 -37.21
N VAL A 40 -21.06 -15.28 -36.41
CA VAL A 40 -21.07 -14.82 -35.00
C VAL A 40 -20.05 -15.59 -34.16
N ARG A 41 -19.89 -16.91 -34.37
CA ARG A 41 -18.85 -17.70 -33.69
C ARG A 41 -17.46 -17.20 -34.02
N GLU A 42 -17.16 -16.98 -35.30
CA GLU A 42 -15.86 -16.46 -35.74
C GLU A 42 -15.59 -15.07 -35.14
N GLU A 43 -16.58 -14.17 -35.12
CA GLU A 43 -16.45 -12.85 -34.51
C GLU A 43 -16.13 -12.93 -33.01
N ILE A 44 -16.84 -13.79 -32.27
CA ILE A 44 -16.59 -14.03 -30.84
C ILE A 44 -15.19 -14.63 -30.62
N GLU A 45 -14.79 -15.61 -31.44
CA GLU A 45 -13.47 -16.22 -31.36
C GLU A 45 -12.36 -15.19 -31.60
N TRP A 46 -12.52 -14.32 -32.60
CA TRP A 46 -11.61 -13.21 -32.87
C TRP A 46 -11.55 -12.24 -31.68
N GLU A 47 -12.67 -11.89 -31.08
CA GLU A 47 -12.71 -11.00 -29.91
C GLU A 47 -12.01 -11.63 -28.69
N ILE A 48 -12.24 -12.93 -28.44
CA ILE A 48 -11.56 -13.70 -27.39
C ILE A 48 -10.04 -13.73 -27.66
N LEU A 49 -9.63 -14.00 -28.89
CA LEU A 49 -8.23 -14.05 -29.27
C LEU A 49 -7.55 -12.69 -29.09
N ALA A 50 -8.20 -11.60 -29.50
CA ALA A 50 -7.71 -10.25 -29.30
C ALA A 50 -7.55 -9.90 -27.82
N LYS A 51 -8.53 -10.24 -26.97
CA LYS A 51 -8.47 -10.05 -25.52
C LYS A 51 -7.36 -10.89 -24.87
N ARG A 52 -7.18 -12.14 -25.30
CA ARG A 52 -6.09 -13.02 -24.82
C ARG A 52 -4.72 -12.46 -25.21
N PHE A 53 -4.56 -12.02 -26.45
CA PHE A 53 -3.33 -11.38 -26.91
C PHE A 53 -3.00 -10.13 -26.09
N LEU A 54 -3.99 -9.24 -25.88
CA LEU A 54 -3.81 -8.03 -25.07
C LEU A 54 -3.41 -8.38 -23.63
N ARG A 55 -4.09 -9.34 -23.00
CA ARG A 55 -3.74 -9.85 -21.67
C ARG A 55 -2.30 -10.35 -21.64
N ASP A 56 -1.87 -11.12 -22.62
CA ASP A 56 -0.53 -11.71 -22.65
C ASP A 56 0.56 -10.64 -22.88
N VAL A 57 0.30 -9.63 -23.71
CA VAL A 57 1.18 -8.46 -23.89
C VAL A 57 1.31 -7.67 -22.59
N LEU A 58 0.18 -7.36 -21.94
CA LEU A 58 0.16 -6.64 -20.66
C LEU A 58 0.86 -7.43 -19.56
N LYS A 59 0.63 -8.75 -19.48
CA LYS A 59 1.30 -9.63 -18.51
C LYS A 59 2.81 -9.64 -18.75
N ARG A 60 3.28 -9.79 -19.99
CA ARG A 60 4.72 -9.80 -20.28
C ARG A 60 5.40 -8.47 -19.93
N GLN A 61 4.79 -7.35 -20.33
CA GLN A 61 5.39 -6.01 -20.15
C GLN A 61 5.33 -5.54 -18.69
N CYS A 62 4.18 -5.71 -18.03
CA CYS A 62 3.92 -5.11 -16.73
C CYS A 62 4.11 -6.07 -15.55
N TRP A 63 3.95 -7.38 -15.77
CA TRP A 63 4.06 -8.39 -14.72
C TRP A 63 5.34 -9.20 -14.84
N ASP A 64 5.53 -9.97 -15.91
CA ASP A 64 6.64 -10.94 -16.05
C ASP A 64 8.01 -10.26 -16.07
N SER A 65 8.10 -9.01 -16.54
CA SER A 65 9.35 -8.22 -16.52
C SER A 65 9.86 -7.85 -15.12
N LEU A 66 9.01 -7.96 -14.09
CA LEU A 66 9.35 -7.64 -12.70
C LEU A 66 9.83 -8.90 -11.97
N LYS A 67 10.96 -8.82 -11.28
CA LYS A 67 11.46 -9.86 -10.37
C LYS A 67 10.64 -9.90 -9.08
N VAL A 68 10.44 -8.72 -8.48
CA VAL A 68 9.59 -8.55 -7.31
C VAL A 68 8.27 -7.93 -7.77
N LYS A 69 7.17 -8.67 -7.59
CA LYS A 69 5.83 -8.21 -7.97
C LYS A 69 5.27 -7.24 -6.93
N SER A 70 4.43 -6.31 -7.39
CA SER A 70 3.72 -5.38 -6.50
C SER A 70 2.74 -6.13 -5.61
N ARG A 71 2.88 -6.01 -4.30
CA ARG A 71 2.03 -6.61 -3.27
C ARG A 71 1.81 -5.63 -2.13
N SER A 72 0.66 -5.78 -1.47
CA SER A 72 0.32 -5.05 -0.25
C SER A 72 0.20 -6.02 0.93
N VAL A 73 0.33 -5.50 2.15
CA VAL A 73 -0.07 -6.16 3.40
C VAL A 73 -0.99 -5.20 4.14
N LYS A 74 -2.21 -5.67 4.47
CA LYS A 74 -3.22 -4.92 5.21
C LYS A 74 -3.37 -5.45 6.64
N GLY A 75 -3.78 -4.63 7.59
CA GLY A 75 -4.22 -5.15 8.89
C GLY A 75 -5.56 -5.87 8.82
N PHE A 76 -5.83 -6.79 9.74
CA PHE A 76 -7.13 -7.51 9.80
C PHE A 76 -8.29 -6.62 10.24
N HIS A 77 -8.03 -5.66 11.15
CA HIS A 77 -9.02 -4.73 11.70
C HIS A 77 -8.52 -3.28 11.69
N CYS A 78 -7.53 -2.96 10.86
CA CYS A 78 -7.04 -1.60 10.70
C CYS A 78 -6.83 -1.27 9.21
N GLU A 79 -6.99 0.00 8.87
CA GLU A 79 -6.87 0.51 7.49
C GLU A 79 -5.40 0.69 7.05
N HIS A 80 -4.44 0.32 7.90
CA HIS A 80 -3.04 0.42 7.55
C HIS A 80 -2.69 -0.58 6.44
N GLU A 81 -2.21 -0.05 5.32
CA GLU A 81 -1.73 -0.79 4.17
C GLU A 81 -0.28 -0.41 3.90
N VAL A 82 0.60 -1.41 3.86
CA VAL A 82 1.99 -1.25 3.46
C VAL A 82 2.18 -1.91 2.11
N LYS A 83 2.86 -1.24 1.17
CA LYS A 83 3.17 -1.76 -0.17
C LYS A 83 4.65 -2.07 -0.28
N ASN A 84 4.99 -3.16 -0.97
CA ASN A 84 6.38 -3.45 -1.30
C ASN A 84 6.85 -2.63 -2.51
N TYR A 85 8.16 -2.65 -2.78
CA TYR A 85 8.75 -2.00 -3.95
C TYR A 85 8.85 -2.97 -5.12
N PRO A 86 8.14 -2.74 -6.25
CA PRO A 86 8.32 -3.55 -7.45
C PRO A 86 9.72 -3.32 -8.02
N LEU A 87 10.45 -4.40 -8.27
CA LEU A 87 11.83 -4.36 -8.77
C LEU A 87 11.98 -5.22 -10.01
N LYS A 88 12.62 -4.66 -11.04
CA LYS A 88 13.11 -5.42 -12.20
C LYS A 88 14.38 -6.17 -11.82
N GLU A 89 14.64 -7.27 -12.51
CA GLU A 89 15.94 -7.93 -12.42
C GLU A 89 17.02 -7.02 -13.02
N ARG A 90 18.16 -6.90 -12.32
CA ARG A 90 19.31 -6.17 -12.85
C ARG A 90 19.86 -6.92 -14.05
N THR A 91 20.10 -6.20 -15.13
CA THR A 91 20.77 -6.75 -16.30
C THR A 91 22.27 -6.94 -16.00
N GLU A 92 22.91 -7.90 -16.66
CA GLU A 92 24.36 -8.13 -16.49
C GLU A 92 25.17 -6.87 -16.75
N LYS A 93 24.79 -6.08 -17.76
CA LYS A 93 25.42 -4.80 -18.09
C LYS A 93 25.37 -3.78 -16.96
N GLU A 94 24.24 -3.67 -16.25
CA GLU A 94 24.11 -2.75 -15.11
C GLU A 94 25.02 -3.17 -13.95
N VAL A 95 25.15 -4.48 -13.71
CA VAL A 95 26.05 -5.01 -12.69
C VAL A 95 27.51 -4.73 -13.07
N GLU A 96 27.89 -5.03 -14.31
CA GLU A 96 29.23 -4.73 -14.84
C GLU A 96 29.57 -3.23 -14.75
N GLU A 97 28.62 -2.37 -15.05
CA GLU A 97 28.75 -0.92 -14.96
C GLU A 97 28.95 -0.44 -13.52
N ILE A 98 28.19 -0.97 -12.57
CA ILE A 98 28.40 -0.70 -11.13
C ILE A 98 29.81 -1.14 -10.71
N HIS A 99 30.25 -2.34 -11.11
CA HIS A 99 31.59 -2.83 -10.78
C HIS A 99 32.69 -1.98 -11.41
N ARG A 100 32.51 -1.54 -12.66
CA ARG A 100 33.43 -0.64 -13.37
C ARG A 100 33.57 0.68 -12.61
N VAL A 101 32.46 1.30 -12.22
CA VAL A 101 32.44 2.57 -11.48
C VAL A 101 33.07 2.42 -10.09
N GLN A 102 32.76 1.34 -9.37
CA GLN A 102 33.39 1.05 -8.07
C GLN A 102 34.90 0.89 -8.18
N ASN A 103 35.38 0.18 -9.20
CA ASN A 103 36.82 0.00 -9.43
C ASN A 103 37.50 1.31 -9.81
N MET A 104 36.87 2.13 -10.65
CA MET A 104 37.39 3.46 -10.97
C MET A 104 37.48 4.34 -9.73
N ARG A 105 36.46 4.31 -8.86
CA ARG A 105 36.49 5.07 -7.61
C ARG A 105 37.56 4.57 -6.64
N LYS A 106 37.77 3.26 -6.53
CA LYS A 106 38.87 2.71 -5.73
C LYS A 106 40.22 3.28 -6.18
N ILE A 107 40.44 3.37 -7.49
CA ILE A 107 41.67 3.93 -8.06
C ILE A 107 41.76 5.44 -7.77
N GLU A 108 40.68 6.20 -7.96
CA GLU A 108 40.63 7.64 -7.64
C GLU A 108 40.93 7.91 -6.16
N MET A 109 40.30 7.16 -5.26
CA MET A 109 40.53 7.30 -3.81
C MET A 109 41.98 6.99 -3.46
N ALA A 110 42.54 5.91 -4.01
CA ALA A 110 43.96 5.59 -3.82
C ALA A 110 44.89 6.67 -4.37
N ALA A 111 44.58 7.26 -5.52
CA ALA A 111 45.35 8.36 -6.11
C ALA A 111 45.28 9.64 -5.25
N ILE A 112 44.10 9.96 -4.68
CA ILE A 112 43.93 11.08 -3.76
C ILE A 112 44.71 10.86 -2.47
N THR A 113 44.68 9.64 -1.91
CA THR A 113 45.48 9.29 -0.73
C THR A 113 46.97 9.42 -1.01
N LEU A 114 47.45 8.96 -2.17
CA LEU A 114 48.85 9.13 -2.60
C LEU A 114 49.23 10.60 -2.77
N LEU A 115 48.36 11.43 -3.36
CA LEU A 115 48.56 12.88 -3.51
C LEU A 115 48.61 13.61 -2.17
N LYS A 116 47.79 13.19 -1.20
CA LYS A 116 47.86 13.71 0.18
C LYS A 116 49.18 13.33 0.85
N SER A 117 49.58 12.06 0.77
CA SER A 117 50.85 11.59 1.34
C SER A 117 52.11 12.18 0.67
N ALA A 118 52.01 12.66 -0.56
CA ALA A 118 53.11 13.33 -1.26
C ALA A 118 53.24 14.83 -0.90
N ASN A 119 52.21 15.41 -0.28
CA ASN A 119 52.14 16.83 0.11
C ASN A 119 52.36 17.05 1.62
N GLU A 120 52.75 16.01 2.38
CA GLU A 120 53.01 16.13 3.82
C GLU A 120 54.42 16.66 4.10
N GLU A 121 54.56 17.99 4.13
CA GLU A 121 55.23 18.65 5.26
C GLU A 121 54.13 19.00 6.28
N GLU A 122 54.21 18.36 7.45
CA GLU A 122 53.47 18.63 8.70
C GLU A 122 51.93 18.75 8.61
N GLN A 123 51.23 17.65 8.86
CA GLN A 123 50.08 17.67 9.79
C GLN A 123 49.75 16.25 10.28
N ASP A 124 49.58 16.15 11.59
CA ASP A 124 49.34 14.92 12.34
C ASP A 124 48.17 14.10 11.79
N GLU A 125 48.35 12.78 11.82
CA GLU A 125 47.35 11.75 11.52
C GLU A 125 46.10 11.92 12.40
N GLU A 126 45.13 12.75 11.99
CA GLU A 126 43.78 12.66 12.50
C GLU A 126 42.94 11.69 11.66
N ASP A 127 42.43 10.69 12.37
CA ASP A 127 41.66 9.54 11.93
C ASP A 127 40.36 9.99 11.22
N LEU A 128 40.47 10.30 9.93
CA LEU A 128 39.44 10.90 9.07
C LEU A 128 38.33 9.92 8.63
N THR A 129 38.08 8.87 9.40
CA THR A 129 37.17 7.78 9.00
C THR A 129 35.71 8.00 9.44
N THR A 130 35.43 8.97 10.32
CA THR A 130 34.07 9.16 10.88
C THR A 130 33.28 10.36 10.35
N GLU A 131 33.89 11.29 9.61
CA GLU A 131 33.17 12.49 9.11
C GLU A 131 32.45 12.29 7.76
N SER A 132 32.73 11.21 7.03
CA SER A 132 32.15 10.97 5.69
C SER A 132 30.63 10.75 5.70
N ASP A 133 30.06 10.24 6.79
CA ASP A 133 28.66 9.80 6.79
C ASP A 133 27.65 10.96 6.85
N VAL A 134 28.03 12.11 7.44
CA VAL A 134 27.17 13.30 7.55
C VAL A 134 27.21 14.13 6.26
N VAL A 135 28.37 14.21 5.61
CA VAL A 135 28.56 15.03 4.39
C VAL A 135 27.91 14.39 3.14
N THR A 136 27.52 13.12 3.23
CA THR A 136 26.83 12.41 2.13
C THR A 136 25.31 12.68 2.09
N GLY A 137 24.74 13.39 3.07
CA GLY A 137 23.34 13.88 3.05
C GLY A 137 22.25 12.80 3.02
N SER A 138 22.58 11.54 3.28
CA SER A 138 21.68 10.39 3.11
C SER A 138 21.50 9.59 4.41
N PHE A 139 20.25 9.35 4.80
CA PHE A 139 19.89 8.44 5.90
C PHE A 139 20.22 6.96 5.60
N SER A 140 20.64 6.61 4.38
CA SER A 140 20.95 5.22 3.98
C SER A 140 22.00 4.54 4.87
N ALA A 141 22.94 5.30 5.42
CA ALA A 141 23.95 4.77 6.34
C ALA A 141 23.36 4.33 7.68
N GLN A 142 22.34 5.03 8.21
CA GLN A 142 21.65 4.65 9.44
C GLN A 142 20.87 3.34 9.31
N PHE A 143 20.42 3.03 8.08
CA PHE A 143 19.81 1.75 7.75
C PHE A 143 20.82 0.64 7.39
N GLY A 144 22.13 0.91 7.47
CA GLY A 144 23.18 -0.07 7.16
C GLY A 144 23.45 -0.28 5.67
N TYR A 145 22.87 0.55 4.79
CA TYR A 145 22.98 0.43 3.33
C TYR A 145 23.85 1.55 2.73
N SER A 146 25.02 1.80 3.33
CA SER A 146 26.01 2.75 2.77
C SER A 146 26.84 2.11 1.66
N ASN A 147 27.21 2.91 0.66
CA ASN A 147 28.18 2.51 -0.36
C ASN A 147 29.44 3.37 -0.17
N PRO A 148 30.60 2.77 0.21
CA PRO A 148 31.83 3.50 0.51
C PRO A 148 32.41 4.28 -0.68
N TYR A 149 31.96 3.98 -1.90
CA TYR A 149 32.47 4.58 -3.13
C TYR A 149 31.68 5.83 -3.56
N ILE A 150 30.67 6.24 -2.79
CA ILE A 150 29.91 7.45 -3.08
C ILE A 150 30.84 8.67 -3.02
N TYR A 151 30.69 9.58 -3.99
CA TYR A 151 31.39 10.85 -3.97
C TYR A 151 30.83 11.75 -2.87
N ASP A 152 31.73 12.45 -2.19
CA ASP A 152 31.36 13.53 -1.29
C ASP A 152 30.58 14.62 -2.07
N GLN A 153 29.54 15.18 -1.46
CA GLN A 153 28.58 16.08 -2.11
C GLN A 153 29.25 17.33 -2.70
N PHE A 154 30.36 17.78 -2.13
CA PHE A 154 31.14 18.93 -2.60
C PHE A 154 32.27 18.56 -3.57
N SER A 155 32.55 17.27 -3.76
CA SER A 155 33.67 16.76 -4.56
C SER A 155 33.31 16.46 -6.02
N VAL A 156 32.02 16.40 -6.36
CA VAL A 156 31.54 16.08 -7.71
C VAL A 156 31.68 17.29 -8.64
N ARG A 157 32.71 17.28 -9.50
CA ARG A 157 33.03 18.41 -10.40
C ARG A 157 32.78 18.09 -11.87
N THR A 158 33.12 16.88 -12.31
CA THR A 158 33.03 16.51 -13.73
C THR A 158 31.68 15.87 -14.07
N THR A 159 31.33 15.87 -15.36
CA THR A 159 30.13 15.18 -15.87
C THR A 159 30.22 13.67 -15.66
N GLU A 160 31.40 13.08 -15.82
CA GLU A 160 31.63 11.65 -15.57
C GLU A 160 31.45 11.29 -14.09
N GLN A 161 31.97 12.11 -13.17
CA GLN A 161 31.75 11.93 -11.72
C GLN A 161 30.27 12.03 -11.35
N LYS A 162 29.51 12.93 -12.00
CA LYS A 162 28.05 13.02 -11.83
C LYS A 162 27.35 11.74 -12.30
N ILE A 163 27.73 11.21 -13.46
CA ILE A 163 27.17 9.96 -13.99
C ILE A 163 27.49 8.78 -13.06
N ASN A 164 28.74 8.68 -12.61
CA ASN A 164 29.18 7.64 -11.68
C ASN A 164 28.43 7.72 -10.34
N GLN A 165 28.26 8.93 -9.80
CA GLN A 165 27.47 9.16 -8.59
C GLN A 165 26.03 8.68 -8.76
N ILE A 166 25.40 8.95 -9.91
CA ILE A 166 24.04 8.47 -10.20
C ILE A 166 23.98 6.94 -10.18
N ILE A 167 24.95 6.27 -10.81
CA ILE A 167 25.02 4.80 -10.85
C ILE A 167 25.16 4.22 -9.43
N LEU A 168 26.03 4.80 -8.60
CA LEU A 168 26.26 4.35 -7.22
C LEU A 168 25.04 4.60 -6.32
N LEU A 169 24.36 5.73 -6.48
CA LEU A 169 23.12 6.03 -5.76
C LEU A 169 21.97 5.11 -6.19
N GLN A 170 21.85 4.80 -7.49
CA GLN A 170 20.89 3.81 -7.98
C GLN A 170 21.14 2.42 -7.38
N ASP A 171 22.42 2.05 -7.18
CA ASP A 171 22.78 0.82 -6.49
C ASP A 171 22.31 0.83 -5.03
N VAL A 172 22.57 1.91 -4.29
CA VAL A 172 22.11 2.06 -2.90
C VAL A 172 20.58 2.02 -2.79
N ILE A 173 19.87 2.74 -3.64
CA ILE A 173 18.39 2.74 -3.66
C ILE A 173 17.85 1.33 -3.88
N HIS A 174 18.44 0.58 -4.82
CA HIS A 174 18.03 -0.79 -5.08
C HIS A 174 18.33 -1.73 -3.90
N ARG A 175 19.46 -1.57 -3.21
CA ARG A 175 19.78 -2.35 -2.00
C ARG A 175 18.76 -2.08 -0.89
N ILE A 176 18.45 -0.81 -0.62
CA ILE A 176 17.43 -0.42 0.37
C ILE A 176 16.07 -1.03 0.02
N LYS A 177 15.63 -0.92 -1.24
CA LYS A 177 14.36 -1.50 -1.70
C LYS A 177 14.35 -3.02 -1.55
N THR A 178 15.45 -3.68 -1.88
CA THR A 178 15.58 -5.15 -1.78
C THR A 178 15.51 -5.61 -0.32
N ALA A 179 16.19 -4.89 0.58
CA ALA A 179 16.13 -5.18 2.01
C ALA A 179 14.73 -4.99 2.60
N PHE A 180 14.10 -3.85 2.31
CA PHE A 180 12.72 -3.59 2.73
C PHE A 180 11.77 -4.68 2.23
N ASN A 181 11.92 -5.11 0.98
CA ASN A 181 11.10 -6.19 0.41
C ASN A 181 11.31 -7.53 1.15
N ALA A 182 12.53 -7.83 1.61
CA ALA A 182 12.79 -9.04 2.38
C ALA A 182 12.09 -9.01 3.76
N GLU A 183 12.11 -7.86 4.44
CA GLU A 183 11.36 -7.64 5.68
C GLU A 183 9.84 -7.72 5.44
N PHE A 184 9.35 -7.07 4.38
CA PHE A 184 7.96 -7.12 3.95
C PHE A 184 7.49 -8.56 3.69
N ASP A 185 8.29 -9.35 2.97
CA ASP A 185 7.96 -10.75 2.67
C ASP A 185 7.93 -11.61 3.95
N ALA A 186 8.74 -11.29 4.95
CA ALA A 186 8.69 -11.96 6.26
C ALA A 186 7.37 -11.67 6.98
N VAL A 187 6.94 -10.41 7.00
CA VAL A 187 5.66 -10.00 7.59
C VAL A 187 4.47 -10.60 6.82
N HIS A 188 4.52 -10.62 5.49
CA HIS A 188 3.49 -11.26 4.66
C HIS A 188 3.37 -12.76 4.97
N ARG A 189 4.50 -13.48 5.04
CA ARG A 189 4.53 -14.90 5.44
C ARG A 189 3.93 -15.12 6.83
N GLN A 190 4.28 -14.26 7.79
CA GLN A 190 3.72 -14.34 9.14
C GLN A 190 2.20 -14.12 9.11
N LYS A 191 1.70 -13.14 8.37
CA LYS A 191 0.26 -12.92 8.22
C LYS A 191 -0.45 -14.13 7.62
N VAL A 192 0.13 -14.76 6.60
CA VAL A 192 -0.42 -15.99 5.99
C VAL A 192 -0.47 -17.14 6.99
N GLN A 193 0.54 -17.29 7.85
CA GLN A 193 0.55 -18.29 8.93
C GLN A 193 -0.57 -18.03 9.94
N GLU A 194 -0.73 -16.79 10.40
CA GLU A 194 -1.82 -16.42 11.32
C GLU A 194 -3.20 -16.65 10.70
N LEU A 195 -3.34 -16.37 9.41
CA LEU A 195 -4.58 -16.62 8.66
C LEU A 195 -4.92 -18.12 8.65
N ASN A 196 -3.92 -19.00 8.45
CA ASN A 196 -4.11 -20.44 8.54
C ASN A 196 -4.47 -20.89 9.96
N HIS A 197 -3.84 -20.31 11.00
CA HIS A 197 -4.20 -20.60 12.39
C HIS A 197 -5.64 -20.19 12.72
N VAL A 198 -6.11 -19.04 12.24
CA VAL A 198 -7.50 -18.62 12.42
C VAL A 198 -8.45 -19.56 11.67
N ARG A 199 -8.10 -19.98 10.44
CA ARG A 199 -8.91 -20.95 9.70
C ARG A 199 -9.03 -22.29 10.42
N GLU A 200 -7.93 -22.81 10.96
CA GLU A 200 -7.90 -24.06 11.74
C GLU A 200 -8.78 -23.94 13.00
N ARG A 201 -8.64 -22.83 13.74
CA ARG A 201 -9.47 -22.54 14.94
C ARG A 201 -10.94 -22.40 14.58
N ASN A 202 -11.26 -21.68 13.51
CA ASN A 202 -12.64 -21.53 13.04
C ASN A 202 -13.23 -22.87 12.62
N ARG A 203 -12.46 -23.77 12.00
CA ARG A 203 -12.92 -25.14 11.70
C ARG A 203 -13.31 -25.87 12.99
N HIS A 204 -12.46 -25.80 14.00
CA HIS A 204 -12.75 -26.43 15.29
C HIS A 204 -13.95 -25.78 16.01
N ILE A 205 -14.06 -24.45 15.97
CA ILE A 205 -15.23 -23.74 16.53
C ILE A 205 -16.50 -24.15 15.79
N ARG A 206 -16.47 -24.34 14.46
CA ARG A 206 -17.63 -24.85 13.71
C ARG A 206 -18.01 -26.27 14.13
N GLU A 207 -17.03 -27.14 14.37
CA GLU A 207 -17.29 -28.49 14.91
C GLU A 207 -18.01 -28.40 16.27
N ILE A 208 -17.52 -27.56 17.17
CA ILE A 208 -18.15 -27.31 18.48
C ILE A 208 -19.55 -26.70 18.32
N LEU A 209 -19.73 -25.73 17.42
CA LEU A 209 -21.03 -25.10 17.16
C LEU A 209 -22.06 -26.10 16.61
N LEU A 210 -21.62 -27.04 15.77
CA LEU A 210 -22.45 -28.15 15.28
C LEU A 210 -22.82 -29.11 16.40
N GLU A 211 -21.88 -29.43 17.31
CA GLU A 211 -22.15 -30.27 18.48
C GLU A 211 -23.14 -29.62 19.46
N LEU A 212 -23.09 -28.28 19.57
CA LEU A 212 -23.94 -27.48 20.46
C LEU A 212 -25.25 -27.00 19.81
N ASP A 213 -25.49 -27.33 18.53
CA ASP A 213 -26.63 -26.85 17.70
C ASP A 213 -26.82 -25.32 17.74
N MET A 214 -25.71 -24.59 17.73
CA MET A 214 -25.69 -23.12 17.75
C MET A 214 -25.31 -22.57 16.37
N ARG A 215 -26.11 -21.62 15.86
CA ARG A 215 -25.81 -20.91 14.61
C ARG A 215 -25.19 -19.56 14.92
N GLN A 216 -23.87 -19.48 14.82
CA GLN A 216 -23.13 -18.23 14.92
C GLN A 216 -22.25 -18.05 13.68
N GLU A 217 -22.29 -16.86 13.09
CA GLU A 217 -21.38 -16.49 12.00
C GLU A 217 -19.99 -16.22 12.59
N LEU A 218 -18.99 -16.96 12.10
CA LEU A 218 -17.60 -16.76 12.47
C LEU A 218 -16.93 -15.84 11.45
N TRP A 219 -16.05 -14.96 11.94
CA TRP A 219 -15.24 -14.11 11.06
C TRP A 219 -14.23 -14.94 10.27
N GLU A 220 -14.27 -14.84 8.94
CA GLU A 220 -13.37 -15.57 8.04
C GLU A 220 -12.34 -14.63 7.40
N PRO A 221 -11.06 -14.73 7.79
CA PRO A 221 -10.02 -13.96 7.15
C PRO A 221 -9.74 -14.49 5.74
N SER A 222 -9.77 -13.57 4.77
CA SER A 222 -9.34 -13.80 3.39
C SER A 222 -8.29 -12.77 2.99
N LEU A 223 -7.40 -13.17 2.07
CA LEU A 223 -6.46 -12.24 1.46
C LEU A 223 -7.20 -11.41 0.41
N THR A 224 -6.96 -10.10 0.44
CA THR A 224 -7.53 -9.20 -0.58
C THR A 224 -6.73 -9.28 -1.88
N ASN A 225 -7.33 -8.89 -3.02
CA ASN A 225 -6.70 -8.98 -4.35
C ASN A 225 -5.36 -8.22 -4.46
N SER A 226 -5.14 -7.20 -3.62
CA SER A 226 -3.86 -6.47 -3.53
C SER A 226 -2.76 -7.24 -2.77
N GLU A 227 -3.14 -8.14 -1.86
CA GLU A 227 -2.22 -8.95 -1.07
C GLU A 227 -1.86 -10.26 -1.76
N TRP A 228 -2.73 -10.72 -2.67
CA TRP A 228 -2.49 -11.84 -3.56
C TRP A 228 -2.81 -11.49 -5.02
N PRO A 229 -1.92 -10.74 -5.70
CA PRO A 229 -2.21 -10.24 -7.03
C PRO A 229 -2.15 -11.32 -8.12
N GLU A 230 -1.59 -12.51 -7.86
CA GLU A 230 -1.71 -13.63 -8.80
C GLU A 230 -3.16 -14.05 -9.05
N ARG A 231 -4.06 -13.79 -8.08
CA ARG A 231 -5.49 -14.06 -8.20
C ARG A 231 -6.15 -13.33 -9.37
N LEU A 232 -5.64 -12.16 -9.77
CA LEU A 232 -6.17 -11.40 -10.92
C LEU A 232 -6.07 -12.15 -12.25
N PHE A 233 -5.22 -13.19 -12.34
CA PHE A 233 -5.06 -14.00 -13.54
C PHE A 233 -5.87 -15.31 -13.50
N THR A 234 -6.52 -15.61 -12.38
CA THR A 234 -7.37 -16.79 -12.17
C THR A 234 -8.81 -16.33 -12.06
N VAL A 235 -9.70 -16.89 -12.89
CA VAL A 235 -11.13 -16.63 -12.79
C VAL A 235 -11.74 -17.76 -11.99
N ASP A 236 -12.34 -17.43 -10.85
CA ASP A 236 -13.15 -18.38 -10.08
C ASP A 236 -14.50 -18.55 -10.78
N ASP A 237 -15.07 -19.76 -10.79
CA ASP A 237 -16.37 -20.04 -11.45
C ASP A 237 -17.49 -19.14 -10.91
N SER A 238 -17.41 -18.75 -9.64
CA SER A 238 -18.33 -17.82 -8.98
C SER A 238 -18.32 -16.39 -9.55
N GLU A 239 -17.28 -15.98 -10.28
CA GLU A 239 -17.19 -14.65 -10.91
C GLU A 239 -17.93 -14.61 -12.27
N ILE A 240 -18.22 -15.79 -12.83
CA ILE A 240 -18.92 -15.92 -14.11
C ILE A 240 -20.43 -15.78 -13.85
N LYS A 241 -20.95 -14.58 -14.11
CA LYS A 241 -22.40 -14.27 -13.98
C LYS A 241 -23.24 -14.78 -15.15
N ALA A 242 -22.60 -15.29 -16.20
CA ALA A 242 -23.28 -15.89 -17.33
C ALA A 242 -23.68 -17.32 -16.96
N GLU A 243 -24.96 -17.64 -17.15
CA GLU A 243 -25.42 -19.02 -17.03
C GLU A 243 -24.70 -19.87 -18.08
N LYS A 244 -24.06 -20.95 -17.63
CA LYS A 244 -23.42 -21.91 -18.53
C LYS A 244 -24.52 -22.52 -19.41
N TYR A 245 -24.55 -22.15 -20.68
CA TYR A 245 -25.49 -22.74 -21.63
C TYR A 245 -25.09 -24.19 -21.89
N LEU A 246 -25.93 -25.11 -21.44
CA LEU A 246 -25.79 -26.54 -21.68
C LEU A 246 -26.71 -26.93 -22.83
N SER A 247 -26.12 -27.61 -23.83
CA SER A 247 -26.91 -28.31 -24.86
C SER A 247 -27.90 -29.28 -24.19
N PRO A 248 -29.09 -29.55 -24.76
CA PRO A 248 -30.04 -30.51 -24.19
C PRO A 248 -29.41 -31.87 -23.85
N GLU A 249 -28.51 -32.38 -24.70
CA GLU A 249 -27.77 -33.62 -24.42
C GLU A 249 -26.79 -33.50 -23.25
N GLN A 250 -26.16 -32.33 -23.09
CA GLN A 250 -25.24 -32.05 -21.99
C GLN A 250 -25.96 -31.83 -20.67
N ARG A 251 -27.19 -31.29 -20.70
CA ARG A 251 -28.06 -31.21 -19.51
C ARG A 251 -28.45 -32.60 -19.03
N GLU A 252 -28.90 -33.47 -19.93
CA GLU A 252 -29.20 -34.86 -19.56
C GLU A 252 -27.97 -35.60 -19.04
N GLU A 253 -26.78 -35.30 -19.57
CA GLU A 253 -25.53 -35.92 -19.09
C GLU A 253 -25.06 -35.34 -17.75
N GLU A 254 -25.17 -34.03 -17.52
CA GLU A 254 -24.91 -33.40 -16.22
C GLU A 254 -25.95 -33.84 -15.19
N GLU A 255 -27.24 -33.92 -15.52
CA GLU A 255 -28.28 -34.50 -14.67
C GLU A 255 -28.01 -35.98 -14.39
N ARG A 256 -27.58 -36.77 -15.39
CA ARG A 256 -27.14 -38.15 -15.16
C ARG A 256 -25.96 -38.21 -14.20
N LYS A 257 -24.97 -37.33 -14.36
CA LYS A 257 -23.77 -37.25 -13.50
C LYS A 257 -24.11 -36.78 -12.09
N GLU A 258 -24.98 -35.78 -11.93
CA GLU A 258 -25.46 -35.34 -10.62
C GLU A 258 -26.28 -36.44 -9.95
N LEU A 259 -27.08 -37.18 -10.70
CA LEU A 259 -27.87 -38.30 -10.18
C LEU A 259 -26.98 -39.52 -9.88
N GLU A 260 -25.90 -39.73 -10.63
CA GLU A 260 -24.82 -40.67 -10.31
C GLU A 260 -24.01 -40.23 -9.11
N GLU A 261 -23.66 -38.95 -8.96
CA GLU A 261 -22.94 -38.40 -7.81
C GLU A 261 -23.81 -38.41 -6.57
N GLN A 262 -25.11 -38.10 -6.67
CA GLN A 262 -26.06 -38.26 -5.57
C GLN A 262 -26.20 -39.74 -5.20
N LYS A 263 -26.24 -40.66 -6.17
CA LYS A 263 -26.18 -42.11 -5.91
C LYS A 263 -24.83 -42.52 -5.29
N HIS A 264 -23.72 -41.91 -5.71
CA HIS A 264 -22.37 -42.20 -5.23
C HIS A 264 -22.11 -41.58 -3.85
N LEU A 265 -22.75 -40.47 -3.50
CA LEU A 265 -22.77 -39.83 -2.19
C LEU A 265 -23.70 -40.60 -1.23
N ALA A 266 -24.86 -41.06 -1.70
CA ALA A 266 -25.72 -41.98 -0.97
C ALA A 266 -25.00 -43.32 -0.71
N ALA A 267 -24.23 -43.83 -1.68
CA ALA A 267 -23.39 -45.01 -1.51
C ALA A 267 -22.15 -44.75 -0.63
N LYS A 268 -21.57 -43.53 -0.65
CA LYS A 268 -20.48 -43.12 0.27
C LYS A 268 -20.97 -42.83 1.69
N GLY A 269 -22.28 -42.61 1.88
CA GLY A 269 -22.97 -42.62 3.17
C GLY A 269 -22.85 -43.98 3.88
N ASP A 270 -22.62 -45.05 3.12
CA ASP A 270 -22.36 -46.41 3.60
C ASP A 270 -20.89 -46.82 3.41
N ASN A 271 -19.94 -45.97 3.79
CA ASN A 271 -18.58 -46.43 4.04
C ASN A 271 -18.47 -47.13 5.40
N PHE A 272 -19.21 -48.22 5.60
CA PHE A 272 -19.06 -49.12 6.76
C PHE A 272 -17.62 -49.62 6.92
N MET A 273 -16.88 -49.75 5.82
CA MET A 273 -15.50 -50.20 5.83
C MET A 273 -14.50 -49.12 6.26
N LYS A 274 -14.78 -47.83 6.02
CA LYS A 274 -13.90 -46.72 6.43
C LYS A 274 -14.23 -46.24 7.84
N LYS A 275 -15.52 -46.22 8.19
CA LYS A 275 -16.02 -46.02 9.56
C LYS A 275 -15.61 -47.17 10.47
N GLY A 276 -15.66 -48.41 9.97
CA GLY A 276 -15.17 -49.60 10.66
C GLY A 276 -13.64 -49.67 10.77
N LEU A 277 -12.88 -49.06 9.84
CA LEU A 277 -11.43 -48.98 9.95
C LEU A 277 -11.00 -47.90 10.95
N ASP A 278 -11.68 -46.75 11.00
CA ASP A 278 -11.47 -45.73 12.03
C ASP A 278 -11.92 -46.24 13.42
N ASP A 279 -13.04 -46.98 13.51
CA ASP A 279 -13.51 -47.66 14.73
C ASP A 279 -12.59 -48.82 15.19
N MET A 280 -11.80 -49.41 14.29
CA MET A 280 -10.88 -50.51 14.60
C MET A 280 -9.41 -50.07 14.77
N MET A 281 -9.03 -48.92 14.23
CA MET A 281 -7.67 -48.37 14.33
C MET A 281 -7.52 -47.35 15.45
N ASP A 282 -8.61 -46.76 15.95
CA ASP A 282 -8.62 -46.01 17.21
C ASP A 282 -9.27 -46.86 18.31
N GLY A 283 -8.43 -47.69 18.93
CA GLY A 283 -8.84 -48.50 20.05
C GLY A 283 -9.43 -47.63 21.16
N LEU A 284 -10.70 -47.92 21.48
CA LEU A 284 -11.57 -47.33 22.50
C LEU A 284 -12.57 -46.31 21.92
N LEU A 285 -13.76 -46.82 21.58
CA LEU A 285 -15.00 -46.05 21.52
C LEU A 285 -15.10 -45.19 22.78
N GLU A 286 -14.66 -43.93 22.74
CA GLU A 286 -14.90 -42.96 23.80
C GLU A 286 -16.40 -42.69 23.78
N VAL A 287 -17.16 -43.53 24.48
CA VAL A 287 -18.53 -43.26 24.91
C VAL A 287 -18.56 -41.79 25.31
N LYS A 288 -19.36 -40.98 24.61
CA LYS A 288 -19.41 -39.52 24.82
C LYS A 288 -19.40 -39.28 26.32
N LYS A 289 -18.48 -38.45 26.82
CA LYS A 289 -18.22 -38.31 28.27
C LYS A 289 -19.50 -37.96 29.09
N GLU A 290 -20.52 -37.46 28.41
CA GLU A 290 -21.87 -37.20 28.92
C GLU A 290 -22.75 -38.45 29.10
N GLU A 291 -22.59 -39.49 28.27
CA GLU A 291 -23.30 -40.76 28.36
C GLU A 291 -22.75 -41.65 29.49
N ILE A 292 -21.45 -41.57 29.78
CA ILE A 292 -20.83 -42.27 30.93
C ILE A 292 -21.45 -41.82 32.27
N LEU A 293 -21.84 -40.54 32.38
CA LEU A 293 -22.52 -40.00 33.57
C LEU A 293 -23.96 -40.54 33.71
N LYS A 294 -24.65 -40.81 32.59
CA LYS A 294 -26.03 -41.30 32.52
C LYS A 294 -26.15 -42.84 32.53
N MET A 295 -25.06 -43.57 32.32
CA MET A 295 -25.04 -45.02 32.28
C MET A 295 -25.26 -45.63 33.68
N GLU A 296 -26.32 -46.41 33.84
CA GLU A 296 -26.63 -47.21 35.04
C GLU A 296 -26.61 -48.69 34.65
N ILE A 297 -25.85 -49.51 35.39
CA ILE A 297 -25.82 -50.96 35.20
C ILE A 297 -26.95 -51.54 36.05
N THR A 298 -27.93 -52.18 35.42
CA THR A 298 -29.06 -52.81 36.10
C THR A 298 -28.62 -54.06 36.87
N GLN A 299 -29.20 -54.28 38.05
CA GLN A 299 -28.89 -55.44 38.87
C GLN A 299 -29.41 -56.73 38.19
N PRO A 300 -28.63 -57.84 38.20
CA PRO A 300 -29.06 -59.11 37.61
C PRO A 300 -30.35 -59.65 38.26
N GLU A 301 -31.29 -60.15 37.45
CA GLU A 301 -32.64 -60.58 37.89
C GLU A 301 -32.63 -61.65 39.01
N PHE A 302 -31.63 -62.53 39.05
CA PHE A 302 -31.52 -63.57 40.09
C PHE A 302 -31.17 -63.01 41.47
N ALA A 303 -30.51 -61.85 41.55
CA ALA A 303 -30.18 -61.17 42.81
C ALA A 303 -31.38 -60.42 43.40
N LEU A 304 -32.44 -60.22 42.62
CA LEU A 304 -33.72 -59.64 43.07
C LEU A 304 -34.73 -60.71 43.50
N THR A 305 -34.56 -61.96 43.05
CA THR A 305 -35.55 -63.05 43.20
C THR A 305 -35.10 -64.20 44.11
N LYS A 306 -33.79 -64.36 44.40
CA LYS A 306 -33.25 -65.43 45.25
C LYS A 306 -32.27 -64.91 46.32
N PRO A 307 -32.33 -65.40 47.58
CA PRO A 307 -31.34 -65.09 48.63
C PRO A 307 -29.93 -65.62 48.31
N ASP A 308 -28.89 -64.93 48.79
CA ASP A 308 -27.46 -65.14 48.51
C ASP A 308 -26.94 -66.57 48.72
N SER A 309 -27.61 -67.35 49.57
CA SER A 309 -27.28 -68.73 49.90
C SER A 309 -27.62 -69.74 48.79
N HIS A 310 -28.50 -69.39 47.85
CA HIS A 310 -28.98 -70.29 46.78
C HIS A 310 -28.36 -69.99 45.41
N TRP A 311 -27.35 -69.11 45.34
CA TRP A 311 -26.69 -68.82 44.08
C TRP A 311 -25.80 -69.99 43.65
N SER A 312 -26.00 -70.46 42.41
CA SER A 312 -25.08 -71.37 41.72
C SER A 312 -23.69 -70.74 41.61
N GLU A 313 -22.63 -71.56 41.48
CA GLU A 313 -21.26 -71.06 41.30
C GLU A 313 -21.12 -70.16 40.06
N GLU A 314 -21.95 -70.37 39.05
CA GLU A 314 -22.05 -69.54 37.85
C GLU A 314 -22.75 -68.21 38.15
N GLU A 315 -23.85 -68.20 38.91
CA GLU A 315 -24.57 -66.99 39.35
C GLU A 315 -23.68 -66.13 40.27
N LYS A 316 -22.89 -66.75 41.15
CA LYS A 316 -21.88 -66.06 41.99
C LYS A 316 -20.79 -65.38 41.16
N LYS A 317 -20.36 -66.00 40.06
CA LYS A 317 -19.38 -65.39 39.13
C LYS A 317 -20.00 -64.21 38.38
N VAL A 318 -21.25 -64.32 37.94
CA VAL A 318 -21.98 -63.23 37.26
C VAL A 318 -22.17 -62.03 38.19
N TYR A 319 -22.49 -62.26 39.48
CA TYR A 319 -22.63 -61.17 40.46
C TYR A 319 -21.30 -60.48 40.78
N LYS A 320 -20.21 -61.25 40.94
CA LYS A 320 -18.85 -60.66 41.10
C LYS A 320 -18.42 -59.83 39.89
N LEU A 321 -18.79 -60.25 38.68
CA LEU A 321 -18.55 -59.47 37.46
C LEU A 321 -19.39 -58.20 37.42
N TYR A 322 -20.64 -58.24 37.91
CA TYR A 322 -21.48 -57.06 38.08
C TYR A 322 -20.86 -56.07 39.08
N GLU A 323 -20.46 -56.51 40.28
CA GLU A 323 -19.80 -55.65 41.28
C GLU A 323 -18.50 -55.01 40.76
N LYS A 324 -17.71 -55.76 39.99
CA LYS A 324 -16.49 -55.22 39.38
C LYS A 324 -16.83 -54.13 38.36
N LYS A 325 -17.81 -54.38 37.49
CA LYS A 325 -18.26 -53.40 36.48
C LYS A 325 -18.89 -52.14 37.12
N THR A 326 -19.64 -52.26 38.22
CA THR A 326 -20.20 -51.10 38.92
C THR A 326 -19.13 -50.26 39.61
N LYS A 327 -18.13 -50.89 40.24
CA LYS A 327 -16.95 -50.19 40.79
C LYS A 327 -16.16 -49.47 39.69
N ASP A 328 -15.81 -50.15 38.61
CA ASP A 328 -15.07 -49.56 37.49
C ASP A 328 -15.81 -48.37 36.87
N LEU A 329 -17.15 -48.43 36.76
CA LEU A 329 -17.98 -47.35 36.24
C LEU A 329 -18.05 -46.15 37.21
N SER A 330 -18.17 -46.40 38.52
CA SER A 330 -18.15 -45.34 39.55
C SER A 330 -16.81 -44.59 39.59
N GLU A 331 -15.68 -45.30 39.46
CA GLU A 331 -14.34 -44.70 39.40
C GLU A 331 -14.15 -43.85 38.13
N LYS A 332 -14.67 -44.33 37.00
CA LYS A 332 -14.70 -43.54 35.75
C LYS A 332 -15.54 -42.27 35.93
N LYS A 333 -16.77 -42.38 36.46
CA LYS A 333 -17.64 -41.21 36.76
C LYS A 333 -16.95 -40.19 37.69
N GLU A 334 -16.26 -40.65 38.73
CA GLU A 334 -15.47 -39.81 39.64
C GLU A 334 -14.32 -39.06 38.91
N LYS A 335 -13.57 -39.77 38.06
CA LYS A 335 -12.49 -39.17 37.27
C LYS A 335 -13.03 -38.10 36.32
N TYR A 336 -14.13 -38.36 35.61
CA TYR A 336 -14.77 -37.38 34.74
C TYR A 336 -15.33 -36.18 35.50
N LYS A 337 -15.93 -36.37 36.69
CA LYS A 337 -16.38 -35.25 37.53
C LYS A 337 -15.21 -34.37 37.98
N LYS A 338 -14.07 -34.97 38.34
CA LYS A 338 -12.83 -34.25 38.71
C LYS A 338 -12.27 -33.45 37.53
N GLU A 339 -12.24 -34.07 36.36
CA GLU A 339 -11.78 -33.41 35.13
C GLU A 339 -12.69 -32.25 34.73
N LYS A 340 -14.02 -32.44 34.79
CA LYS A 340 -15.01 -31.39 34.54
C LYS A 340 -14.84 -30.21 35.50
N LEU A 341 -14.69 -30.46 36.80
CA LEU A 341 -14.45 -29.41 37.80
C LEU A 341 -13.15 -28.65 37.54
N LYS A 342 -12.08 -29.35 37.14
CA LYS A 342 -10.80 -28.74 36.77
C LYS A 342 -10.94 -27.84 35.55
N ILE A 343 -11.65 -28.30 34.52
CA ILE A 343 -11.93 -27.52 33.31
C ILE A 343 -12.78 -26.29 33.68
N THR A 344 -13.85 -26.45 34.45
CA THR A 344 -14.71 -25.32 34.87
C THR A 344 -13.93 -24.28 35.68
N SER A 345 -13.05 -24.72 36.60
CA SER A 345 -12.18 -23.81 37.36
C SER A 345 -11.18 -23.07 36.46
N LEU A 346 -10.60 -23.77 35.48
CA LEU A 346 -9.65 -23.18 34.54
C LEU A 346 -10.35 -22.14 33.64
N VAL A 347 -11.52 -22.48 33.11
CA VAL A 347 -12.34 -21.58 32.29
C VAL A 347 -12.72 -20.32 33.07
N TYR A 348 -13.14 -20.45 34.34
CA TYR A 348 -13.41 -19.28 35.19
C TYR A 348 -12.17 -18.40 35.36
N SER A 349 -11.00 -19.00 35.61
CA SER A 349 -9.75 -18.23 35.76
C SER A 349 -9.31 -17.54 34.46
N MET A 350 -9.52 -18.18 33.31
CA MET A 350 -9.19 -17.61 32.00
C MET A 350 -10.11 -16.42 31.65
N ASN A 351 -11.41 -16.56 31.86
CA ASN A 351 -12.38 -15.47 31.62
C ASN A 351 -12.07 -14.25 32.50
N LEU A 352 -11.72 -14.47 33.78
CA LEU A 352 -11.37 -13.39 34.69
C LEU A 352 -10.06 -12.69 34.28
N GLU A 353 -9.08 -13.44 33.76
CA GLU A 353 -7.84 -12.87 33.24
C GLU A 353 -8.09 -12.02 31.98
N GLU A 354 -8.97 -12.49 31.10
CA GLU A 354 -9.38 -11.76 29.89
C GLU A 354 -10.10 -10.46 30.22
N GLU A 355 -11.02 -10.46 31.20
CA GLU A 355 -11.70 -9.26 31.70
C GLU A 355 -10.74 -8.25 32.34
N MET A 356 -9.75 -8.71 33.10
CA MET A 356 -8.72 -7.81 33.64
C MET A 356 -7.83 -7.23 32.53
N ARG A 357 -7.51 -8.01 31.50
CA ARG A 357 -6.73 -7.53 30.35
C ARG A 357 -7.50 -6.50 29.51
N SER A 358 -8.79 -6.69 29.28
CA SER A 358 -9.62 -5.73 28.53
C SER A 358 -9.72 -4.40 29.28
N ARG A 359 -9.99 -4.44 30.59
CA ARG A 359 -10.02 -3.24 31.44
C ARG A 359 -8.68 -2.51 31.49
N GLU A 360 -7.57 -3.25 31.54
CA GLU A 360 -6.22 -2.68 31.49
C GLU A 360 -5.97 -1.93 30.18
N LEU A 361 -6.41 -2.49 29.05
CA LEU A 361 -6.29 -1.87 27.73
C LEU A 361 -7.13 -0.58 27.62
N GLU A 362 -8.37 -0.61 28.08
CA GLU A 362 -9.26 0.56 28.06
C GLU A 362 -8.70 1.73 28.88
N LEU A 363 -8.18 1.45 30.08
CA LEU A 363 -7.58 2.47 30.94
C LEU A 363 -6.29 3.04 30.31
N LYS A 364 -5.45 2.20 29.70
CA LYS A 364 -4.25 2.64 28.96
C LYS A 364 -4.63 3.57 27.80
N LEU A 365 -5.64 3.21 27.03
CA LEU A 365 -6.08 3.97 25.88
C LEU A 365 -6.73 5.32 26.29
N LYS A 366 -7.49 5.34 27.39
CA LYS A 366 -7.98 6.60 27.99
C LYS A 366 -6.83 7.48 28.50
N LEU A 367 -5.82 6.89 29.13
CA LEU A 367 -4.63 7.61 29.60
C LEU A 367 -3.85 8.24 28.43
N GLU A 368 -3.67 7.50 27.33
CA GLU A 368 -2.97 8.01 26.15
C GLU A 368 -3.73 9.18 25.49
N ARG A 369 -5.06 9.06 25.35
CA ARG A 369 -5.91 10.15 24.84
C ARG A 369 -5.86 11.40 25.71
N THR A 370 -5.92 11.23 27.04
CA THR A 370 -5.86 12.37 27.97
C THR A 370 -4.47 13.01 28.02
N LEU A 371 -3.39 12.24 27.85
CA LEU A 371 -2.04 12.75 27.66
C LEU A 371 -1.93 13.62 26.40
N ALA A 372 -2.41 13.11 25.25
CA ALA A 372 -2.42 13.85 24.00
C ALA A 372 -3.22 15.17 24.12
N TYR A 373 -4.41 15.11 24.71
CA TYR A 373 -5.23 16.30 24.95
C TYR A 373 -4.52 17.34 25.86
N LYS A 374 -3.79 16.90 26.88
CA LYS A 374 -2.99 17.79 27.73
C LYS A 374 -1.86 18.46 26.95
N ASP A 375 -1.20 17.74 26.05
CA ASP A 375 -0.10 18.29 25.25
C ASP A 375 -0.62 19.31 24.23
N GLU A 376 -1.77 19.07 23.60
CA GLU A 376 -2.48 20.06 22.78
C GLU A 376 -2.82 21.32 23.57
N LEU A 377 -3.39 21.16 24.77
CA LEU A 377 -3.66 22.29 25.68
C LEU A 377 -2.39 23.01 26.12
N MET A 378 -1.26 22.31 26.26
CA MET A 378 0.02 22.91 26.62
C MET A 378 0.53 23.85 25.51
N GLU A 379 0.46 23.41 24.26
CA GLU A 379 0.84 24.22 23.11
C GLU A 379 -0.12 25.39 22.89
N GLU A 380 -1.43 25.19 23.11
CA GLU A 380 -2.39 26.29 23.11
C GLU A 380 -2.08 27.33 24.20
N VAL A 381 -1.77 26.91 25.42
CA VAL A 381 -1.40 27.84 26.50
C VAL A 381 -0.16 28.64 26.13
N LYS A 382 0.89 28.00 25.59
CA LYS A 382 2.10 28.72 25.12
C LYS A 382 1.79 29.76 24.05
N ARG A 383 0.99 29.41 23.03
CA ARG A 383 0.57 30.36 21.99
C ARG A 383 -0.16 31.57 22.56
N HIS A 384 -1.10 31.34 23.48
CA HIS A 384 -1.83 32.45 24.11
C HIS A 384 -0.92 33.28 25.05
N GLU A 385 0.08 32.68 25.70
CA GLU A 385 1.10 33.39 26.48
C GLU A 385 1.95 34.31 25.58
N GLU A 386 2.44 33.80 24.44
CA GLU A 386 3.18 34.56 23.43
C GLU A 386 2.33 35.68 22.80
N GLU A 387 1.06 35.40 22.50
CA GLU A 387 0.12 36.42 22.01
C GLU A 387 -0.07 37.55 23.02
N VAL A 388 -0.14 37.24 24.32
CA VAL A 388 -0.22 38.26 25.38
C VAL A 388 1.08 39.05 25.46
N GLU A 389 2.25 38.40 25.37
CA GLU A 389 3.56 39.06 25.41
C GLU A 389 3.74 40.03 24.24
N MET A 390 3.46 39.59 23.00
CA MET A 390 3.46 40.48 21.83
C MET A 390 2.43 41.62 21.95
N PHE A 391 1.26 41.37 22.53
CA PHE A 391 0.27 42.42 22.79
C PHE A 391 0.76 43.43 23.83
N LEU A 392 1.55 43.02 24.82
CA LEU A 392 2.13 43.90 25.83
C LEU A 392 3.28 44.73 25.26
N GLU A 393 4.16 44.15 24.44
CA GLU A 393 5.22 44.89 23.74
C GLU A 393 4.66 45.95 22.78
N THR A 394 3.58 45.62 22.06
CA THR A 394 2.85 46.57 21.20
C THR A 394 1.96 47.53 21.99
N TYR A 395 1.66 47.24 23.25
CA TYR A 395 1.01 48.18 24.16
C TYR A 395 2.02 49.25 24.59
N ASP A 396 3.19 48.84 25.10
CA ASP A 396 4.24 49.73 25.59
C ASP A 396 4.78 50.69 24.51
N THR A 397 4.83 50.26 23.24
CA THR A 397 5.24 51.11 22.11
C THR A 397 4.15 52.09 21.63
N VAL A 398 2.86 51.83 21.92
CA VAL A 398 1.70 52.58 21.38
C VAL A 398 0.96 53.38 22.46
N VAL A 399 1.38 53.38 23.73
CA VAL A 399 0.91 54.34 24.76
C VAL A 399 1.09 55.81 24.29
N ALA A 400 1.85 56.06 23.22
CA ALA A 400 1.95 57.34 22.52
C ALA A 400 0.71 57.75 21.68
N GLU A 401 -0.29 56.89 21.43
CA GLU A 401 -1.47 57.20 20.59
C GLU A 401 -2.83 56.73 21.19
N ASP A 402 -3.84 57.60 21.13
CA ASP A 402 -5.15 57.59 21.84
C ASP A 402 -6.13 56.40 21.63
N LYS A 403 -5.70 55.13 21.72
CA LYS A 403 -6.57 53.93 21.58
C LYS A 403 -6.52 52.92 22.75
N VAL A 404 -6.25 53.41 23.97
CA VAL A 404 -6.00 52.59 25.17
C VAL A 404 -7.19 51.66 25.55
N ASN A 405 -8.43 52.15 25.47
CA ASN A 405 -9.62 51.39 25.94
C ASN A 405 -9.94 50.14 25.10
N VAL A 406 -9.78 50.22 23.77
CA VAL A 406 -10.08 49.08 22.87
C VAL A 406 -9.03 47.97 23.05
N LYS A 407 -7.76 48.35 23.22
CA LYS A 407 -6.66 47.40 23.47
C LYS A 407 -6.74 46.76 24.86
N ALA A 408 -7.16 47.50 25.87
CA ALA A 408 -7.41 46.95 27.21
C ALA A 408 -8.53 45.90 27.19
N PHE A 409 -9.59 46.11 26.41
CA PHE A 409 -10.67 45.13 26.23
C PHE A 409 -10.20 43.86 25.51
N THR A 410 -9.37 43.98 24.46
CA THR A 410 -8.80 42.82 23.77
C THR A 410 -7.85 42.02 24.66
N LEU A 411 -7.00 42.70 25.44
CA LEU A 411 -6.09 42.07 26.40
C LEU A 411 -6.87 41.29 27.46
N ALA A 412 -7.91 41.88 28.05
CA ALA A 412 -8.77 41.19 29.02
C ALA A 412 -9.46 39.95 28.44
N LYS A 413 -9.85 40.00 27.16
CA LYS A 413 -10.44 38.85 26.45
C LYS A 413 -9.43 37.71 26.28
N ILE A 414 -8.20 38.02 25.85
CA ILE A 414 -7.12 37.03 25.67
C ILE A 414 -6.72 36.44 27.02
N GLN A 415 -6.55 37.27 28.05
CA GLN A 415 -6.26 36.81 29.42
C GLN A 415 -7.34 35.88 29.99
N LYS A 416 -8.63 36.16 29.72
CA LYS A 416 -9.73 35.28 30.13
C LYS A 416 -9.70 33.92 29.42
N LEU A 417 -9.38 33.90 28.13
CA LEU A 417 -9.22 32.67 27.35
C LEU A 417 -8.02 31.85 27.87
N LEU A 418 -6.91 32.52 28.12
CA LEU A 418 -5.70 31.91 28.69
C LEU A 418 -5.99 31.28 30.06
N GLN A 419 -6.69 31.99 30.94
CA GLN A 419 -7.09 31.45 32.25
C GLN A 419 -7.98 30.21 32.11
N LYS A 420 -8.92 30.21 31.15
CA LYS A 420 -9.78 29.06 30.88
C LYS A 420 -8.94 27.84 30.44
N ARG A 421 -7.99 28.04 29.52
CA ARG A 421 -7.10 26.97 29.05
C ARG A 421 -6.16 26.44 30.14
N ARG A 422 -5.67 27.28 31.04
CA ARG A 422 -4.90 26.84 32.22
C ARG A 422 -5.71 25.90 33.11
N VAL A 423 -6.96 26.25 33.42
CA VAL A 423 -7.85 25.42 34.24
C VAL A 423 -8.15 24.08 33.55
N GLU A 424 -8.40 24.08 32.24
CA GLU A 424 -8.61 22.85 31.46
C GLU A 424 -7.36 21.94 31.47
N LYS A 425 -6.16 22.53 31.35
CA LYS A 425 -4.88 21.80 31.45
C LYS A 425 -4.67 21.17 32.83
N GLU A 426 -4.99 21.91 33.90
CA GLU A 426 -4.91 21.41 35.28
C GLU A 426 -5.90 20.27 35.52
N ALA A 427 -7.13 20.38 34.99
CA ALA A 427 -8.13 19.32 35.05
C ALA A 427 -7.68 18.04 34.34
N ALA A 428 -7.14 18.16 33.11
CA ALA A 428 -6.57 17.03 32.37
C ALA A 428 -5.39 16.38 33.12
N GLN A 429 -4.53 17.18 33.74
CA GLN A 429 -3.40 16.68 34.55
C GLN A 429 -3.89 15.90 35.78
N GLN A 430 -4.98 16.33 36.42
CA GLN A 430 -5.59 15.61 37.53
C GLN A 430 -6.26 14.31 37.08
N GLU A 431 -6.90 14.29 35.92
CA GLU A 431 -7.49 13.09 35.32
C GLU A 431 -6.42 12.03 34.98
N ILE A 432 -5.31 12.45 34.40
CA ILE A 432 -4.13 11.59 34.14
C ILE A 432 -3.63 10.94 35.44
N LYS A 433 -3.59 11.70 36.55
CA LYS A 433 -3.18 11.18 37.85
C LYS A 433 -4.16 10.12 38.34
N ASN A 434 -5.46 10.39 38.26
CA ASN A 434 -6.51 9.44 38.67
C ASN A 434 -6.44 8.14 37.84
N LEU A 435 -6.32 8.24 36.52
CA LEU A 435 -6.18 7.10 35.60
C LEU A 435 -4.90 6.29 35.88
N SER A 436 -3.79 6.97 36.18
CA SER A 436 -2.54 6.31 36.57
C SER A 436 -2.67 5.52 37.86
N ASP A 437 -3.38 6.07 38.85
CA ASP A 437 -3.59 5.41 40.13
C ASP A 437 -4.58 4.24 40.02
N GLU A 438 -5.60 4.33 39.15
CA GLU A 438 -6.49 3.20 38.83
C GLU A 438 -5.74 2.07 38.09
N LEU A 439 -4.84 2.40 37.16
CA LEU A 439 -3.99 1.39 36.51
C LEU A 439 -3.09 0.67 37.52
N LYS A 440 -2.52 1.40 38.49
CA LYS A 440 -1.70 0.80 39.55
C LYS A 440 -2.53 -0.10 40.46
N SER A 441 -3.77 0.26 40.80
CA SER A 441 -4.63 -0.58 41.64
C SER A 441 -5.04 -1.86 40.90
N LEU A 442 -5.40 -1.77 39.61
CA LEU A 442 -5.71 -2.92 38.76
C LEU A 442 -4.50 -3.86 38.62
N HIS A 443 -3.30 -3.30 38.44
CA HIS A 443 -2.08 -4.11 38.38
C HIS A 443 -1.78 -4.85 39.70
N LYS A 444 -2.05 -4.22 40.85
CA LYS A 444 -1.94 -4.89 42.16
C LYS A 444 -2.96 -6.02 42.31
N GLU A 445 -4.18 -5.82 41.84
CA GLU A 445 -5.24 -6.84 41.85
C GLU A 445 -4.87 -8.03 40.96
N LYS A 446 -4.40 -7.77 39.74
CA LYS A 446 -3.88 -8.79 38.82
C LYS A 446 -2.73 -9.59 39.44
N ASN A 447 -1.77 -8.90 40.08
CA ASN A 447 -0.65 -9.57 40.75
C ASN A 447 -1.10 -10.40 41.96
N ARG A 448 -2.09 -9.92 42.73
CA ARG A 448 -2.69 -10.69 43.82
C ARG A 448 -3.31 -11.98 43.28
N PHE A 449 -4.08 -11.91 42.18
CA PHE A 449 -4.67 -13.08 41.55
C PHE A 449 -3.61 -14.08 41.03
N LEU A 450 -2.55 -13.58 40.39
CA LEU A 450 -1.45 -14.43 39.90
C LEU A 450 -0.67 -15.10 41.05
N MET A 451 -0.62 -14.47 42.23
CA MET A 451 0.05 -15.02 43.41
C MET A 451 -0.85 -15.92 44.26
N ASP A 452 -2.17 -15.74 44.21
CA ASP A 452 -3.17 -16.49 44.99
C ASP A 452 -3.75 -17.65 44.17
N ILE A 453 -2.87 -18.56 43.74
CA ILE A 453 -3.27 -19.77 43.01
C ILE A 453 -3.91 -20.75 44.01
N MET A 454 -5.16 -21.12 43.77
CA MET A 454 -5.86 -22.20 44.48
C MET A 454 -5.14 -23.54 44.23
N VAL A 455 -4.32 -23.96 45.20
CA VAL A 455 -3.72 -25.30 45.22
C VAL A 455 -4.66 -26.25 45.95
N GLN A 456 -5.29 -27.17 45.22
CA GLN A 456 -6.08 -28.24 45.84
C GLN A 456 -5.14 -29.28 46.47
N VAL A 457 -4.95 -29.20 47.79
CA VAL A 457 -4.23 -30.23 48.55
C VAL A 457 -5.20 -31.37 48.85
N ILE A 458 -5.05 -32.49 48.13
CA ILE A 458 -5.83 -33.70 48.41
C ILE A 458 -5.15 -34.44 49.57
N VAL A 459 -5.81 -34.41 50.72
CA VAL A 459 -5.41 -35.18 51.90
C VAL A 459 -6.02 -36.58 51.79
N LYS A 460 -5.19 -37.64 51.85
CA LYS A 460 -5.69 -39.03 51.77
C LYS A 460 -6.49 -39.38 53.02
N GLN A 461 -7.51 -40.23 52.88
CA GLN A 461 -8.31 -40.74 54.00
C GLN A 461 -7.38 -41.37 55.05
N GLY A 462 -7.44 -40.88 56.29
CA GLY A 462 -6.52 -41.22 57.40
C GLY A 462 -5.70 -40.03 57.94
N GLN A 463 -5.74 -38.85 57.31
CA GLN A 463 -5.02 -37.64 57.75
C GLN A 463 -5.95 -36.51 58.28
N VAL A 464 -7.22 -36.83 58.53
CA VAL A 464 -8.16 -35.97 59.28
C VAL A 464 -8.78 -36.85 60.36
N TYR A 465 -8.58 -36.48 61.63
CA TYR A 465 -9.30 -37.11 62.73
C TYR A 465 -10.78 -36.78 62.57
N THR A 466 -11.55 -37.74 62.08
CA THR A 466 -12.99 -37.76 62.26
C THR A 466 -13.22 -38.31 63.66
N THR A 467 -14.04 -37.61 64.44
CA THR A 467 -14.53 -38.08 65.74
C THR A 467 -15.53 -39.20 65.50
N ASP A 468 -15.07 -40.35 65.05
CA ASP A 468 -15.83 -41.59 65.13
C ASP A 468 -15.36 -42.32 66.39
N GLU A 469 -16.09 -42.07 67.47
CA GLU A 469 -16.08 -42.91 68.66
C GLU A 469 -16.62 -44.29 68.26
N THR A 470 -15.72 -45.25 67.98
CA THR A 470 -15.83 -46.71 68.23
C THR A 470 -14.93 -47.50 67.26
N ALA A 471 -13.65 -47.61 67.58
CA ALA A 471 -12.82 -48.70 67.07
C ALA A 471 -11.72 -49.01 68.10
N ASP A 472 -11.87 -50.14 68.81
CA ASP A 472 -10.87 -50.66 69.74
C ASP A 472 -9.62 -51.11 68.95
N PHE A 473 -8.49 -50.42 69.18
CA PHE A 473 -7.18 -50.84 68.69
C PHE A 473 -6.28 -51.23 69.87
N PRO A 474 -5.64 -52.42 69.88
CA PRO A 474 -5.06 -53.04 71.09
C PRO A 474 -3.67 -52.54 71.53
N GLU A 475 -3.07 -51.53 70.90
CA GLU A 475 -1.76 -50.98 71.31
C GLU A 475 -1.79 -49.44 71.36
N TYR A 476 -2.01 -48.89 72.56
CA TYR A 476 -1.80 -47.47 72.83
C TYR A 476 -0.71 -47.26 73.89
N VAL A 477 0.26 -46.42 73.55
CA VAL A 477 1.19 -45.81 74.51
C VAL A 477 0.59 -44.46 74.92
N LEU A 478 0.20 -44.32 76.18
CA LEU A 478 -0.33 -43.08 76.73
C LEU A 478 0.81 -42.05 76.86
N LEU A 479 0.82 -41.07 75.95
CA LEU A 479 1.72 -39.92 76.01
C LEU A 479 1.04 -38.78 76.76
N HIS A 480 1.66 -38.29 77.83
CA HIS A 480 1.19 -37.12 78.55
C HIS A 480 1.15 -35.92 77.60
N LYS A 481 -0.01 -35.25 77.48
CA LYS A 481 -0.25 -34.13 76.56
C LYS A 481 0.83 -33.05 76.64
N GLY A 482 1.36 -32.80 77.83
CA GLY A 482 2.46 -31.84 78.06
C GLY A 482 3.71 -32.14 77.24
N VAL A 483 4.07 -33.41 77.02
CA VAL A 483 5.25 -33.78 76.22
C VAL A 483 5.09 -33.36 74.76
N VAL A 484 3.89 -33.55 74.20
CA VAL A 484 3.56 -33.14 72.83
C VAL A 484 3.47 -31.62 72.73
N GLU A 485 2.87 -30.95 73.73
CA GLU A 485 2.78 -29.49 73.77
C GLU A 485 4.16 -28.84 73.89
N ASP A 486 5.06 -29.38 74.70
CA ASP A 486 6.42 -28.87 74.87
C ASP A 486 7.29 -29.13 73.64
N LEU A 487 7.17 -30.31 73.02
CA LEU A 487 7.82 -30.59 71.75
C LEU A 487 7.34 -29.63 70.65
N ASN A 488 6.03 -29.35 70.60
CA ASN A 488 5.46 -28.39 69.65
C ASN A 488 5.92 -26.95 69.91
N LYS A 489 6.11 -26.55 71.17
CA LYS A 489 6.72 -25.25 71.50
C LYS A 489 8.16 -25.18 70.98
N THR A 490 8.95 -26.23 71.20
CA THR A 490 10.33 -26.28 70.70
C THR A 490 10.39 -26.27 69.17
N ILE A 491 9.51 -27.03 68.49
CA ILE A 491 9.41 -27.04 67.03
C ILE A 491 9.02 -25.66 66.49
N ARG A 492 8.05 -24.98 67.10
CA ARG A 492 7.65 -23.62 66.70
C ARG A 492 8.77 -22.61 66.94
N MET A 493 9.51 -22.73 68.04
CA MET A 493 10.64 -21.86 68.34
C MET A 493 11.77 -22.04 67.32
N LEU A 494 12.15 -23.29 67.01
CA LEU A 494 13.15 -23.60 65.96
C LEU A 494 12.66 -23.18 64.57
N GLY A 495 11.37 -23.37 64.27
CA GLY A 495 10.74 -22.89 63.04
C GLY A 495 10.81 -21.38 62.90
N GLY A 496 10.53 -20.65 63.97
CA GLY A 496 10.65 -19.19 64.04
C GLY A 496 12.09 -18.71 63.80
N GLN A 497 13.08 -19.38 64.40
CA GLN A 497 14.51 -19.08 64.19
C GLN A 497 14.95 -19.32 62.74
N ASN A 498 14.47 -20.40 62.11
CA ASN A 498 14.75 -20.68 60.71
C ASN A 498 14.13 -19.62 59.78
N ILE A 499 12.88 -19.24 60.03
CA ILE A 499 12.20 -18.17 59.26
C ILE A 499 12.94 -16.84 59.42
N ALA A 500 13.34 -16.48 60.64
CA ALA A 500 14.12 -15.26 60.89
C ALA A 500 15.45 -15.27 60.11
N SER A 501 16.16 -16.39 60.10
CA SER A 501 17.40 -16.56 59.33
C SER A 501 17.16 -16.47 57.82
N MET A 502 16.04 -17.02 57.32
CA MET A 502 15.66 -16.91 55.91
C MET A 502 15.31 -15.47 55.51
N VAL A 503 14.60 -14.74 56.38
CA VAL A 503 14.28 -13.31 56.15
C VAL A 503 15.57 -12.48 56.10
N GLN A 504 16.50 -12.70 57.04
CA GLN A 504 17.80 -12.02 57.02
C GLN A 504 18.59 -12.30 55.72
N ARG A 505 18.62 -13.55 55.25
CA ARG A 505 19.27 -13.89 53.97
C ARG A 505 18.59 -13.24 52.78
N LYS A 506 17.26 -13.19 52.77
CA LYS A 506 16.47 -12.52 51.72
C LYS A 506 16.80 -11.02 51.69
N ASP A 507 16.82 -10.36 52.84
CA ASP A 507 17.08 -8.93 52.94
C ASP A 507 18.54 -8.60 52.60
N PHE A 508 19.50 -9.45 53.00
CA PHE A 508 20.90 -9.33 52.56
C PHE A 508 21.04 -9.44 51.04
N ARG A 509 20.34 -10.41 50.41
CA ARG A 509 20.36 -10.58 48.95
C ARG A 509 19.73 -9.38 48.24
N LYS A 510 18.62 -8.85 48.76
CA LYS A 510 18.00 -7.61 48.25
C LYS A 510 18.96 -6.42 48.32
N ASN A 511 19.65 -6.24 49.44
CA ASN A 511 20.63 -5.17 49.60
C ASN A 511 21.83 -5.35 48.66
N THR A 512 22.29 -6.60 48.45
CA THR A 512 23.36 -6.89 47.48
C THR A 512 22.95 -6.49 46.06
N PHE A 513 21.74 -6.86 45.63
CA PHE A 513 21.22 -6.45 44.32
C PHE A 513 21.06 -4.94 44.18
N LEU A 514 20.59 -4.26 45.23
CA LEU A 514 20.48 -2.79 45.23
C LEU A 514 21.86 -2.15 45.05
N LEU A 515 22.87 -2.61 45.80
CA LEU A 515 24.23 -2.11 45.70
C LEU A 515 24.86 -2.38 44.33
N GLU A 516 24.62 -3.54 43.74
CA GLU A 516 25.06 -3.85 42.36
C GLU A 516 24.43 -2.90 41.34
N TRP A 517 23.14 -2.59 41.51
CA TRP A 517 22.44 -1.64 40.65
C TRP A 517 22.99 -0.22 40.80
N GLU A 518 23.19 0.24 42.04
CA GLU A 518 23.79 1.56 42.32
C GLU A 518 25.21 1.67 41.75
N HIS A 519 26.02 0.61 41.88
CA HIS A 519 27.36 0.56 41.30
C HIS A 519 27.31 0.61 39.77
N LYS A 520 26.38 -0.10 39.14
CA LYS A 520 26.18 -0.07 37.68
C LYS A 520 25.77 1.34 37.21
N HIS A 521 24.87 2.00 37.93
CA HIS A 521 24.46 3.37 37.66
C HIS A 521 25.65 4.34 37.77
N ARG A 522 26.41 4.28 38.86
CA ARG A 522 27.62 5.10 39.06
C ARG A 522 28.65 4.88 37.94
N ARG A 523 28.84 3.64 37.50
CA ARG A 523 29.75 3.31 36.38
C ARG A 523 29.33 3.99 35.08
N MET A 524 28.04 3.96 34.74
CA MET A 524 27.51 4.66 33.55
C MET A 524 27.70 6.17 33.66
N GLN A 525 27.50 6.76 34.84
CA GLN A 525 27.75 8.20 35.05
C GLN A 525 29.23 8.56 34.86
N ILE A 526 30.15 7.71 35.33
CA ILE A 526 31.58 7.90 35.12
C ILE A 526 31.91 7.83 33.62
N GLU A 527 31.31 6.88 32.90
CA GLU A 527 31.51 6.73 31.46
C GLU A 527 30.99 7.94 30.67
N ASP A 528 29.80 8.45 31.02
CA ASP A 528 29.23 9.67 30.45
C ASP A 528 30.10 10.90 30.71
N LEU A 529 30.60 11.07 31.94
CA LEU A 529 31.53 12.15 32.28
C LEU A 529 32.86 12.02 31.52
N ASN A 530 33.37 10.80 31.35
CA ASN A 530 34.59 10.55 30.57
C ASN A 530 34.37 10.82 29.08
N ASN A 531 33.18 10.51 28.54
CA ASN A 531 32.80 10.86 27.17
C ASN A 531 32.79 12.39 27.02
N LYS A 532 32.08 13.10 27.89
CA LYS A 532 32.05 14.58 27.89
C LYS A 532 33.44 15.20 28.01
N ALA A 533 34.32 14.64 28.85
CA ALA A 533 35.69 15.12 28.99
C ALA A 533 36.57 14.80 27.75
N ARG A 534 36.26 13.73 27.02
CA ARG A 534 36.88 13.45 25.72
C ARG A 534 36.37 14.40 24.65
N ASP A 535 35.07 14.68 24.63
CA ASP A 535 34.46 15.61 23.69
C ASP A 535 35.03 17.02 23.88
N ILE A 536 35.14 17.48 25.13
CA ILE A 536 35.78 18.76 25.46
C ILE A 536 37.25 18.79 25.03
N ARG A 537 37.99 17.67 25.18
CA ARG A 537 39.39 17.58 24.73
C ARG A 537 39.55 17.56 23.22
N ARG A 538 38.55 17.06 22.48
CA ARG A 538 38.53 17.02 21.01
C ARG A 538 37.95 18.28 20.37
N LEU A 539 37.33 19.17 21.16
CA LEU A 539 36.92 20.48 20.69
C LEU A 539 38.18 21.30 20.33
N HIS A 540 38.47 21.37 19.04
CA HIS A 540 39.43 22.33 18.51
C HIS A 540 38.81 23.74 18.56
N LEU A 541 39.29 24.57 19.49
CA LEU A 541 38.94 25.98 19.54
C LEU A 541 39.65 26.68 18.38
N SER A 542 38.91 27.40 17.55
CA SER A 542 39.50 28.28 16.53
C SER A 542 40.36 29.36 17.21
N GLU A 543 41.38 29.87 16.51
CA GLU A 543 42.28 30.92 17.01
C GLU A 543 41.48 32.16 17.51
N GLU A 544 40.37 32.50 16.82
CA GLU A 544 39.43 33.53 17.27
C GLU A 544 38.69 33.18 18.57
N GLN A 545 38.38 31.91 18.81
CA GLN A 545 37.68 31.44 20.02
C GLN A 545 38.64 31.33 21.21
N GLN A 546 39.91 31.07 20.96
CA GLN A 546 40.97 31.06 21.96
C GLN A 546 41.31 32.50 22.40
N ASP A 547 41.34 33.45 21.47
CA ASP A 547 41.41 34.89 21.74
C ASP A 547 40.16 35.43 22.44
N TYR A 548 38.98 34.89 22.12
CA TYR A 548 37.69 35.23 22.75
C TYR A 548 37.64 34.87 24.24
N LEU A 549 38.29 33.78 24.64
CA LEU A 549 38.34 33.32 26.03
C LEU A 549 39.43 34.03 26.86
N ASN A 550 40.48 34.55 26.22
CA ASN A 550 41.65 35.10 26.92
C ASN A 550 41.62 36.64 27.12
N ASN A 551 40.89 37.41 26.31
CA ASN A 551 40.95 38.87 26.35
C ASN A 551 39.75 39.52 27.09
N SER A 552 40.02 40.29 28.16
CA SER A 552 38.99 40.89 29.03
C SER A 552 38.27 42.13 28.45
N ASP A 553 38.71 42.67 27.31
CA ASP A 553 38.21 43.93 26.72
C ASP A 553 37.23 43.73 25.54
N GLN A 554 36.56 42.58 25.50
CA GLN A 554 35.69 42.16 24.40
C GLN A 554 34.48 43.08 24.14
N LYS A 555 33.89 43.64 25.19
CA LYS A 555 32.71 44.54 25.05
C LYS A 555 33.02 45.79 24.24
N SER A 556 34.23 46.35 24.36
CA SER A 556 34.61 47.55 23.62
C SER A 556 34.85 47.28 22.14
N ARG A 557 35.43 46.10 21.83
CA ARG A 557 35.74 45.68 20.47
C ARG A 557 34.49 45.29 19.69
N VAL A 558 33.58 44.52 20.31
CA VAL A 558 32.28 44.18 19.72
C VAL A 558 31.43 45.45 19.51
N SER A 559 31.40 46.38 20.47
CA SER A 559 30.71 47.67 20.31
C SER A 559 31.25 48.50 19.14
N THR A 560 32.58 48.52 18.96
CA THR A 560 33.22 49.23 17.84
C THR A 560 32.89 48.56 16.50
N GLN A 561 32.87 47.23 16.45
CA GLN A 561 32.56 46.48 15.24
C GLN A 561 31.08 46.59 14.86
N VAL A 562 30.16 46.56 15.83
CA VAL A 562 28.73 46.84 15.63
C VAL A 562 28.54 48.26 15.09
N SER A 563 29.23 49.26 15.64
CA SER A 563 29.14 50.64 15.14
C SER A 563 29.64 50.79 13.70
N ILE A 564 30.67 50.05 13.30
CA ILE A 564 31.18 50.05 11.92
C ILE A 564 30.18 49.36 10.98
N LEU A 565 29.58 48.25 11.41
CA LEU A 565 28.57 47.53 10.64
C LEU A 565 27.30 48.36 10.46
N GLU A 566 26.81 49.03 11.52
CA GLU A 566 25.66 49.94 11.45
C GLU A 566 25.91 51.08 10.45
N LYS A 567 27.10 51.69 10.47
CA LYS A 567 27.48 52.72 9.49
C LYS A 567 27.53 52.18 8.05
N THR A 568 27.99 50.94 7.90
CA THR A 568 28.07 50.26 6.59
C THR A 568 26.68 49.95 6.05
N ILE A 569 25.76 49.48 6.91
CA ILE A 569 24.36 49.22 6.56
C ILE A 569 23.68 50.51 6.11
N VAL A 570 23.81 51.61 6.88
CA VAL A 570 23.22 52.91 6.50
C VAL A 570 23.79 53.43 5.17
N TYR A 571 25.08 53.22 4.91
CA TYR A 571 25.68 53.57 3.63
C TYR A 571 25.11 52.73 2.47
N GLN A 572 24.98 51.42 2.67
CA GLN A 572 24.41 50.50 1.69
C GLN A 572 22.93 50.80 1.40
N GLU A 573 22.14 51.12 2.42
CA GLU A 573 20.75 51.54 2.27
C GLU A 573 20.62 52.82 1.44
N LYS A 574 21.47 53.81 1.69
CA LYS A 574 21.50 55.05 0.88
C LYS A 574 21.89 54.78 -0.58
N ALA A 575 22.90 53.95 -0.81
CA ALA A 575 23.30 53.55 -2.16
C ALA A 575 22.18 52.79 -2.88
N HIS A 576 21.49 51.88 -2.18
CA HIS A 576 20.35 51.14 -2.71
C HIS A 576 19.18 52.08 -3.06
N LEU A 577 18.86 53.03 -2.19
CA LEU A 577 17.80 54.01 -2.44
C LEU A 577 18.09 54.85 -3.69
N HIS A 578 19.33 55.29 -3.86
CA HIS A 578 19.77 56.02 -5.07
C HIS A 578 19.64 55.15 -6.33
N ASN A 579 20.04 53.87 -6.27
CA ASN A 579 19.89 52.95 -7.39
C ASN A 579 18.42 52.69 -7.74
N LEU A 580 17.54 52.53 -6.74
CA LEU A 580 16.10 52.40 -6.95
C LEU A 580 15.51 53.63 -7.63
N GLN A 581 15.92 54.84 -7.24
CA GLN A 581 15.50 56.08 -7.91
C GLN A 581 15.96 56.13 -9.36
N HIS A 582 17.22 55.76 -9.63
CA HIS A 582 17.74 55.68 -10.99
C HIS A 582 16.96 54.66 -11.85
N TYR A 583 16.64 53.49 -11.30
CA TYR A 583 15.82 52.50 -12.01
C TYR A 583 14.39 52.99 -12.25
N LYS A 584 13.78 53.67 -11.27
CA LYS A 584 12.45 54.27 -11.43
C LYS A 584 12.44 55.29 -12.58
N ASN A 585 13.45 56.15 -12.66
CA ASN A 585 13.58 57.13 -13.75
C ASN A 585 13.75 56.45 -15.11
N LYS A 586 14.53 55.36 -15.20
CA LYS A 586 14.66 54.57 -16.44
C LYS A 586 13.35 53.91 -16.85
N ILE A 587 12.58 53.38 -15.90
CA ILE A 587 11.26 52.81 -16.18
C ILE A 587 10.33 53.89 -16.73
N GLU A 588 10.33 55.09 -16.17
CA GLU A 588 9.55 56.23 -16.67
C GLU A 588 9.98 56.69 -18.08
N GLU A 589 11.27 56.57 -18.42
CA GLU A 589 11.75 56.84 -19.77
C GLU A 589 11.28 55.77 -20.76
N PHE A 590 11.36 54.49 -20.40
CA PHE A 590 10.89 53.40 -21.26
C PHE A 590 9.38 53.42 -21.45
N THR A 591 8.59 53.77 -20.42
CA THR A 591 7.14 53.90 -20.58
C THR A 591 6.79 55.03 -21.54
N LYS A 592 7.48 56.17 -21.49
CA LYS A 592 7.30 57.26 -22.49
C LYS A 592 7.67 56.82 -23.91
N GLN A 593 8.73 56.03 -24.07
CA GLN A 593 9.10 55.49 -25.38
C GLN A 593 8.05 54.48 -25.88
N ALA A 594 7.48 53.67 -25.00
CA ALA A 594 6.41 52.73 -25.33
C ALA A 594 5.15 53.46 -25.79
N THR A 595 4.71 54.50 -25.08
CA THR A 595 3.54 55.31 -25.48
C THR A 595 3.76 56.00 -26.82
N MET A 596 4.97 56.55 -27.07
CA MET A 596 5.30 57.15 -28.37
C MET A 596 5.27 56.13 -29.52
N LYS A 597 5.74 54.90 -29.28
CA LYS A 597 5.65 53.82 -30.29
C LYS A 597 4.21 53.37 -30.51
N GLU A 598 3.40 53.32 -29.46
CA GLU A 598 1.98 53.01 -29.55
C GLU A 598 1.25 54.06 -30.41
N GLU A 599 1.52 55.35 -30.20
CA GLU A 599 1.00 56.43 -31.05
C GLU A 599 1.41 56.25 -32.53
N ILE A 600 2.70 55.96 -32.81
CA ILE A 600 3.17 55.72 -34.20
C ILE A 600 2.48 54.48 -34.82
N ASN A 601 2.27 53.42 -34.05
CA ASN A 601 1.58 52.22 -34.51
C ASN A 601 0.11 52.53 -34.82
N THR A 602 -0.59 53.30 -33.99
CA THR A 602 -1.98 53.68 -34.26
C THR A 602 -2.10 54.51 -35.55
N VAL A 603 -1.16 55.41 -35.81
CA VAL A 603 -1.12 56.18 -37.07
C VAL A 603 -0.88 55.25 -38.26
N SER A 604 0.02 54.27 -38.12
CA SER A 604 0.30 53.29 -39.17
C SER A 604 -0.91 52.39 -39.43
N GLU A 605 -1.61 51.95 -38.40
CA GLU A 605 -2.85 51.18 -38.50
C GLU A 605 -3.97 51.97 -39.18
N GLN A 606 -4.09 53.28 -38.89
CA GLN A 606 -5.04 54.16 -39.59
C GLN A 606 -4.74 54.30 -41.10
N GLN A 607 -3.50 54.09 -41.53
CA GLN A 607 -3.11 54.15 -42.95
C GLN A 607 -3.35 52.84 -43.72
N LEU A 608 -3.47 51.70 -43.04
CA LEU A 608 -3.66 50.38 -43.67
C LEU A 608 -4.93 50.28 -44.54
N PRO A 609 -6.11 50.81 -44.13
CA PRO A 609 -7.31 50.74 -44.96
C PRO A 609 -7.13 51.46 -46.30
N ASN A 610 -6.50 52.64 -46.31
CA ASN A 610 -6.25 53.39 -47.53
C ASN A 610 -5.32 52.60 -48.48
N MET A 611 -4.26 51.99 -47.94
CA MET A 611 -3.39 51.12 -48.74
C MET A 611 -4.14 49.90 -49.28
N GLN A 612 -5.03 49.30 -48.49
CA GLN A 612 -5.88 48.19 -48.95
C GLN A 612 -6.80 48.61 -50.09
N VAL A 613 -7.42 49.80 -50.01
CA VAL A 613 -8.22 50.36 -51.11
C VAL A 613 -7.34 50.55 -52.36
N THR A 614 -6.16 51.14 -52.24
CA THR A 614 -5.24 51.32 -53.39
C THR A 614 -4.82 49.98 -54.01
N VAL A 615 -4.58 48.94 -53.20
CA VAL A 615 -4.25 47.59 -53.70
C VAL A 615 -5.46 46.96 -54.39
N ALA A 616 -6.67 47.12 -53.85
CA ALA A 616 -7.89 46.62 -54.48
C ALA A 616 -8.16 47.31 -55.82
N GLU A 617 -8.00 48.63 -55.90
CA GLU A 617 -8.09 49.40 -57.15
C GLU A 617 -7.07 48.92 -58.18
N ARG A 618 -5.80 48.77 -57.79
CA ARG A 618 -4.74 48.25 -58.69
C ARG A 618 -5.01 46.82 -59.15
N ARG A 619 -5.53 45.96 -58.28
CA ARG A 619 -5.91 44.59 -58.62
C ARG A 619 -7.06 44.58 -59.62
N HIS A 620 -8.07 45.43 -59.43
CA HIS A 620 -9.17 45.58 -60.36
C HIS A 620 -8.72 46.12 -61.73
N ILE A 621 -7.82 47.11 -61.75
CA ILE A 621 -7.21 47.62 -62.99
C ILE A 621 -6.44 46.50 -63.68
N PHE A 622 -5.64 45.72 -62.95
CA PHE A 622 -4.89 44.61 -63.55
C PHE A 622 -5.81 43.54 -64.15
N GLU A 623 -6.85 43.12 -63.43
CA GLU A 623 -7.82 42.12 -63.92
C GLU A 623 -8.60 42.62 -65.15
N THR A 624 -9.01 43.88 -65.17
CA THR A 624 -9.68 44.48 -66.33
C THR A 624 -8.74 44.62 -67.53
N THR A 625 -7.48 44.95 -67.30
CA THR A 625 -6.46 45.02 -68.35
C THR A 625 -6.17 43.64 -68.94
N VAL A 626 -6.02 42.61 -68.11
CA VAL A 626 -5.84 41.21 -68.54
C VAL A 626 -7.04 40.73 -69.39
N LYS A 627 -8.27 41.01 -68.95
CA LYS A 627 -9.48 40.67 -69.73
C LYS A 627 -9.53 41.41 -71.08
N SER A 628 -9.16 42.68 -71.11
CA SER A 628 -9.09 43.48 -72.35
C SER A 628 -8.02 42.95 -73.31
N GLN A 629 -6.85 42.59 -72.79
CA GLN A 629 -5.74 42.05 -73.57
C GLN A 629 -6.07 40.68 -74.16
N ALA A 630 -6.72 39.80 -73.37
CA ALA A 630 -7.25 38.52 -73.87
C ALA A 630 -8.31 38.71 -74.98
N ALA A 631 -9.19 39.71 -74.84
CA ALA A 631 -10.19 40.05 -75.87
C ALA A 631 -9.57 40.68 -77.13
N SER A 632 -8.44 41.39 -77.00
CA SER A 632 -7.68 41.94 -78.13
C SER A 632 -6.96 40.83 -78.91
N GLU A 633 -6.31 39.90 -78.21
CA GLU A 633 -5.65 38.73 -78.82
C GLU A 633 -6.63 37.82 -79.55
N GLY A 634 -7.84 37.62 -78.99
CA GLY A 634 -8.92 36.89 -79.67
C GLY A 634 -9.30 37.54 -81.01
N ARG A 635 -9.55 38.86 -81.00
CA ARG A 635 -9.85 39.64 -82.22
C ARG A 635 -8.70 39.61 -83.23
N HIS A 636 -7.44 39.65 -82.78
CA HIS A 636 -6.29 39.58 -83.67
C HIS A 636 -6.18 38.21 -84.37
N ARG A 637 -6.47 37.11 -83.65
CA ARG A 637 -6.52 35.76 -84.24
C ARG A 637 -7.64 35.64 -85.28
N GLU A 638 -8.82 36.20 -85.01
CA GLU A 638 -9.92 36.21 -85.98
C GLU A 638 -9.56 36.99 -87.25
N ILE A 639 -8.91 38.16 -87.12
CA ILE A 639 -8.46 38.96 -88.27
C ILE A 639 -7.41 38.20 -89.09
N VAL A 640 -6.45 37.53 -88.44
CA VAL A 640 -5.43 36.73 -89.13
C VAL A 640 -6.07 35.54 -89.86
N GLN A 641 -7.02 34.84 -89.24
CA GLN A 641 -7.75 33.75 -89.89
C GLN A 641 -8.54 34.24 -91.11
N LYS A 642 -9.23 35.38 -90.99
CA LYS A 642 -9.97 35.99 -92.10
C LYS A 642 -9.04 36.36 -93.26
N LYS A 643 -7.89 36.98 -92.97
CA LYS A 643 -6.88 37.32 -93.98
C LYS A 643 -6.33 36.09 -94.70
N ASN A 644 -6.01 35.03 -93.97
CA ASN A 644 -5.53 33.77 -94.56
C ASN A 644 -6.58 33.15 -95.50
N LEU A 645 -7.86 33.22 -95.15
CA LEU A 645 -8.97 32.76 -96.00
C LEU A 645 -9.13 33.63 -97.25
N GLU A 646 -8.99 34.95 -97.12
CA GLU A 646 -9.02 35.88 -98.27
C GLU A 646 -7.83 35.65 -99.22
N ASP A 647 -6.63 35.45 -98.68
CA ASP A 647 -5.43 35.17 -99.48
C ASP A 647 -5.54 33.80 -100.19
N PHE A 648 -6.14 32.80 -99.52
CA PHE A 648 -6.47 31.51 -100.15
C PHE A 648 -7.48 31.65 -101.29
N ALA A 649 -8.54 32.45 -101.11
CA ALA A 649 -9.51 32.72 -102.17
C ALA A 649 -8.89 33.47 -103.36
N LYS A 650 -7.94 34.38 -103.13
CA LYS A 650 -7.19 35.05 -104.20
C LYS A 650 -6.30 34.07 -104.97
N ALA A 651 -5.56 33.20 -104.28
CA ALA A 651 -4.75 32.18 -104.93
C ALA A 651 -5.60 31.26 -105.83
N GLN A 652 -6.78 30.86 -105.36
CA GLN A 652 -7.74 30.10 -106.18
C GLN A 652 -8.23 30.88 -107.39
N ALA A 653 -8.48 32.20 -107.26
CA ALA A 653 -8.87 33.04 -108.38
C ALA A 653 -7.75 33.18 -109.42
N GLU A 654 -6.49 33.29 -108.98
CA GLU A 654 -5.32 33.31 -109.86
C GLU A 654 -5.14 31.99 -110.61
N GLU A 655 -5.30 30.84 -109.93
CA GLU A 655 -5.29 29.52 -110.58
C GLU A 655 -6.43 29.39 -111.60
N LEU A 656 -7.62 29.89 -111.29
CA LEU A 656 -8.73 29.94 -112.24
C LEU A 656 -8.35 30.80 -113.47
N ILE A 657 -7.77 31.98 -113.28
CA ILE A 657 -7.34 32.84 -114.41
C ILE A 657 -6.33 32.10 -115.29
N LEU A 658 -5.36 31.40 -114.70
CA LEU A 658 -4.39 30.59 -115.44
C LEU A 658 -5.07 29.45 -116.21
N LEU A 659 -6.02 28.74 -115.58
CA LEU A 659 -6.81 27.69 -116.22
C LEU A 659 -7.66 28.24 -117.39
N TRP A 660 -8.26 29.42 -117.23
CA TRP A 660 -9.00 30.10 -118.29
C TRP A 660 -8.10 30.49 -119.45
N ALA A 661 -6.90 31.04 -119.17
CA ALA A 661 -5.92 31.36 -120.19
C ALA A 661 -5.44 30.11 -120.94
N GLU A 662 -5.26 28.98 -120.25
CA GLU A 662 -4.86 27.72 -120.87
C GLU A 662 -5.99 27.13 -121.73
N VAL A 663 -7.25 27.24 -121.29
CA VAL A 663 -8.43 26.89 -122.11
C VAL A 663 -8.47 27.76 -123.38
N GLU A 664 -8.24 29.07 -123.27
CA GLU A 664 -8.24 29.97 -124.42
C GLU A 664 -7.06 29.69 -125.36
N ARG A 665 -5.88 29.37 -124.82
CA ARG A 665 -4.72 28.90 -125.59
C ARG A 665 -5.03 27.58 -126.34
N LEU A 666 -5.71 26.64 -125.69
CA LEU A 666 -6.14 25.38 -126.32
C LEU A 666 -7.24 25.63 -127.37
N ARG A 667 -8.13 26.61 -127.18
CA ARG A 667 -9.07 27.07 -128.21
C ARG A 667 -8.35 27.65 -129.43
N MET A 668 -7.37 28.53 -129.23
CA MET A 668 -6.54 29.11 -130.29
C MET A 668 -5.70 28.06 -131.03
N LYS A 669 -5.36 26.94 -130.37
CA LYS A 669 -4.65 25.81 -130.99
C LYS A 669 -5.56 24.92 -131.85
N ASN A 670 -6.85 24.82 -131.53
CA ASN A 670 -7.83 24.01 -132.27
C ASN A 670 -8.62 24.80 -133.34
N PHE A 671 -8.63 26.13 -133.28
CA PHE A 671 -9.28 27.00 -134.29
C PHE A 671 -8.45 28.28 -134.55
N PRO A 672 -7.53 28.30 -135.53
CA PRO A 672 -6.81 29.52 -135.90
C PRO A 672 -7.76 30.52 -136.60
N SER A 673 -8.05 31.67 -135.97
CA SER A 673 -8.85 32.74 -136.58
C SER A 673 -8.00 33.66 -137.47
N LEU A 674 -8.63 34.12 -138.55
CA LEU A 674 -8.09 34.70 -139.79
C LEU A 674 -7.41 36.09 -139.68
N ASP A 675 -7.00 36.55 -138.49
CA ASP A 675 -6.55 37.94 -138.29
C ASP A 675 -5.03 38.17 -138.30
N HIS A 676 -4.21 37.13 -138.51
CA HIS A 676 -2.73 37.25 -138.51
C HIS A 676 -2.05 37.34 -139.90
N LEU A 677 -2.82 37.63 -140.97
CA LEU A 677 -2.29 37.90 -142.32
C LEU A 677 -2.69 39.29 -142.86
N LYS A 678 -2.47 40.31 -142.04
CA LYS A 678 -2.16 41.71 -142.45
C LYS A 678 -0.87 42.09 -141.72
N GLN A 679 0.30 41.56 -142.08
CA GLN A 679 1.04 41.97 -143.28
C GLN A 679 0.90 43.49 -143.50
N LEU A 680 1.79 44.24 -142.86
CA LEU A 680 2.97 44.80 -143.52
C LEU A 680 2.63 45.99 -144.43
N SER A 681 2.34 47.16 -143.82
CA SER A 681 2.82 48.48 -144.26
C SER A 681 2.09 49.57 -143.48
N LYS A 682 2.83 50.46 -142.78
CA LYS A 682 2.35 51.75 -142.26
C LYS A 682 1.29 51.59 -141.14
N GLU A 683 1.17 52.43 -140.12
CA GLU A 683 1.19 53.89 -139.99
C GLU A 683 1.27 54.17 -138.47
N ASN A 684 2.18 55.01 -138.00
CA ASN A 684 1.93 56.39 -137.57
C ASN A 684 0.95 56.57 -136.38
N LEU A 685 1.45 56.42 -135.14
CA LEU A 685 1.51 57.46 -134.09
C LEU A 685 2.24 56.92 -132.84
#